data_AF-A0A5E4BZE3-F1
#
_entry.id   AF-A0A5E4BZE3-F1
#
_cell.length_a   1.000
_cell.length_b   1.000
_cell.length_c   1.000
_cell.angle_alpha   90.00
_cell.angle_beta   90.00
_cell.angle_gamma   90.00
#
_symmetry.space_group_name_H-M   'P 1'
#
loop_
_entity.id
_entity.type
_entity.pdbx_description
1 polymer ?
#
loop_
_entity_poly.entity_id
_entity_poly.type
_entity_poly.pdbx_seq_one_letter_code
_entity_poly.pdbx_strand_id
1 'polypeptide(L)'
;MSLPSDVAQDLHRVEAQLRRQEGLECELALSEQQLQKLLEAGERVQKLCPGPQARAMQQRQQAVTQAWKNLWLQVEQHRAHLERACLLARFHTAVWDYTSWAARMKQELQAEESSQGPSSTLLKLKTHQWLQAELESREELRHQASQLGQQALLAIGTPTKEVQDGLRALQEERDQVFQAWSQKQERLQAVEQEELLLRRCQHLEKILMAQEAGPLGTSQGIAGSNPGSHSHSWLLCLCPVFTSATATATARPLISLKTGALGSSVEEVEQLIHKHVIFQKVLTAQDKKEALLCEQLKVLPGTKRQDLLHSILEHQALVKELAESRGHALQTSLLIASFTRAAAQAEDWIQERAQQLRELIPPRDLKDYLKHLQIHKAFESEVQAHQEVMTSVAKQGEALLAQSHLRAGEVAQRLQVLQKHWEKLRQVVALRGRDLEDKRNFLEFLQRVDLAEAWIQKKEVMVNTGDLGQDLEHCLRLCRRLREVQSATARDTVGDTYIRSISDLSLQLKNQDPEEVKTICQRRSQLNNRPVPDWAGQGGQEMGRQPSQAPLFTTTPWPAPEQAKTLQEACARGSLIQTLEGQKDLESIQELMWKHKVLEQEMGLIQVQVESLEHKVGHLCQRRPGAAHGLSHKKQEMMGSWWQLQSRAQKWKELLDALHQAQKLQALLQELLVWAQRLRAEMDLQGAPCSPAGARHMLDEHQARKAEIDARRDSISLVQSTGQRLLATGHPSAPGIRQALAALEQELSGLQGAWQEHQRQLQQALELQDSLANVETLLWKHKRLEQGLKVQMEKISTLEPTAHSLQQGGQPEAQSALTKWQAMLLRCL
;
A
#
# COMPACT_ATOMS: atom_id res chain seq x y z
N MET A 1 -7.51 96.01 -67.96
CA MET A 1 -7.30 94.55 -67.97
C MET A 1 -8.46 93.94 -67.19
N SER A 2 -9.38 93.24 -67.85
CA SER A 2 -10.49 92.55 -67.19
C SER A 2 -10.00 91.20 -66.66
N LEU A 3 -10.15 90.96 -65.35
CA LEU A 3 -9.87 89.66 -64.75
C LEU A 3 -10.91 88.64 -65.28
N PRO A 4 -10.49 87.46 -65.77
CA PRO A 4 -11.42 86.39 -66.16
C PRO A 4 -12.23 85.93 -64.93
N SER A 5 -13.55 85.77 -65.07
CA SER A 5 -14.45 85.42 -63.96
C SER A 5 -14.44 83.93 -63.61
N ASP A 6 -13.90 83.06 -64.47
CA ASP A 6 -14.02 81.61 -64.33
C ASP A 6 -12.73 80.97 -63.79
N VAL A 7 -12.85 80.36 -62.60
CA VAL A 7 -11.80 79.54 -61.99
C VAL A 7 -11.85 78.12 -62.54
N ALA A 8 -10.69 77.56 -62.88
CA ALA A 8 -10.60 76.18 -63.37
C ALA A 8 -10.93 75.16 -62.26
N GLN A 9 -11.32 73.94 -62.65
CA GLN A 9 -11.62 72.85 -61.70
C GLN A 9 -10.45 71.87 -61.51
N ASP A 10 -9.48 71.89 -62.42
CA ASP A 10 -8.31 71.00 -62.44
C ASP A 10 -7.14 71.65 -61.71
N LEU A 11 -6.49 70.90 -60.80
CA LEU A 11 -5.39 71.35 -59.97
C LEU A 11 -4.30 72.07 -60.77
N HIS A 12 -3.83 71.46 -61.86
CA HIS A 12 -2.74 72.02 -62.67
C HIS A 12 -3.15 73.36 -63.32
N ARG A 13 -4.43 73.50 -63.67
CA ARG A 13 -4.99 74.72 -64.28
C ARG A 13 -5.19 75.82 -63.24
N VAL A 14 -5.65 75.49 -62.03
CA VAL A 14 -5.83 76.44 -60.93
C VAL A 14 -4.49 76.96 -60.41
N GLU A 15 -3.49 76.09 -60.25
CA GLU A 15 -2.13 76.51 -59.89
C GLU A 15 -1.52 77.44 -60.93
N ALA A 16 -1.76 77.18 -62.22
CA ALA A 16 -1.34 78.09 -63.29
C ALA A 16 -2.07 79.44 -63.23
N GLN A 17 -3.35 79.47 -62.85
CA GLN A 17 -4.10 80.71 -62.62
C GLN A 17 -3.57 81.48 -61.40
N LEU A 18 -3.21 80.79 -60.32
CA LEU A 18 -2.63 81.41 -59.13
C LEU A 18 -1.25 82.04 -59.43
N ARG A 19 -0.37 81.34 -60.16
CA ARG A 19 0.92 81.89 -60.61
C ARG A 19 0.77 83.13 -61.51
N ARG A 20 -0.28 83.14 -62.36
CA ARG A 20 -0.61 84.32 -63.18
C ARG A 20 -1.13 85.47 -62.33
N GLN A 21 -1.91 85.19 -61.30
CA GLN A 21 -2.41 86.18 -60.34
C GLN A 21 -1.27 86.82 -59.54
N GLU A 22 -0.30 86.03 -59.07
CA GLU A 22 0.92 86.52 -58.41
C GLU A 22 1.71 87.47 -59.32
N GLY A 23 1.79 87.15 -60.61
CA GLY A 23 2.39 88.03 -61.62
C GLY A 23 1.64 89.37 -61.77
N LEU A 24 0.30 89.33 -61.83
CA LEU A 24 -0.54 90.54 -61.90
C LEU A 24 -0.40 91.42 -60.64
N GLU A 25 -0.30 90.82 -59.46
CA GLU A 25 -0.07 91.54 -58.20
C GLU A 25 1.29 92.26 -58.18
N CYS A 26 2.33 91.64 -58.74
CA CYS A 26 3.65 92.28 -58.87
C CYS A 26 3.60 93.50 -59.81
N GLU A 27 2.90 93.38 -60.95
CA GLU A 27 2.71 94.49 -61.90
C GLU A 27 1.88 95.65 -61.30
N LEU A 28 0.86 95.32 -60.50
CA LEU A 28 0.04 96.30 -59.79
C LEU A 28 0.85 97.00 -58.69
N ALA A 29 1.67 96.28 -57.93
CA ALA A 29 2.55 96.88 -56.93
C ALA A 29 3.58 97.86 -57.54
N LEU A 30 4.09 97.57 -58.75
CA LEU A 30 4.95 98.50 -59.49
C LEU A 30 4.17 99.74 -59.96
N SER A 31 2.93 99.54 -60.42
CA SER A 31 2.04 100.62 -60.85
C SER A 31 1.60 101.51 -59.68
N GLU A 32 1.49 100.96 -58.46
CA GLU A 32 1.23 101.69 -57.22
C GLU A 32 2.29 102.76 -56.96
N GLN A 33 3.57 102.43 -57.12
CA GLN A 33 4.67 103.38 -56.94
C GLN A 33 4.59 104.55 -57.94
N GLN A 34 4.13 104.29 -59.16
CA GLN A 34 3.92 105.34 -60.18
C GLN A 34 2.71 106.22 -59.81
N LEU A 35 1.63 105.60 -59.32
CA LEU A 35 0.41 106.27 -58.88
C LEU A 35 0.69 107.16 -57.65
N GLN A 36 1.49 106.70 -56.68
CA GLN A 36 1.95 107.47 -55.52
C GLN A 36 2.67 108.76 -55.96
N LYS A 37 3.61 108.66 -56.91
CA LYS A 37 4.35 109.82 -57.46
C LYS A 37 3.42 110.83 -58.13
N LEU A 38 2.39 110.36 -58.84
CA LEU A 38 1.38 111.20 -59.50
C LEU A 38 0.44 111.86 -58.48
N LEU A 39 0.08 111.16 -57.40
CA LEU A 39 -0.69 111.73 -56.29
C LEU A 39 0.10 112.84 -55.59
N GLU A 40 1.37 112.62 -55.23
CA GLU A 40 2.24 113.65 -54.65
C GLU A 40 2.43 114.86 -55.59
N ALA A 41 2.57 114.62 -56.91
CA ALA A 41 2.65 115.70 -57.89
C ALA A 41 1.35 116.51 -57.95
N GLY A 42 0.19 115.85 -57.92
CA GLY A 42 -1.09 116.53 -57.89
C GLY A 42 -1.35 117.31 -56.60
N GLU A 43 -0.85 116.84 -55.45
CA GLU A 43 -0.88 117.58 -54.18
C GLU A 43 0.01 118.84 -54.23
N ARG A 44 1.19 118.75 -54.85
CA ARG A 44 2.06 119.92 -55.08
C ARG A 44 1.35 120.98 -55.93
N VAL A 45 0.65 120.58 -57.00
CA VAL A 45 -0.10 121.48 -57.88
C VAL A 45 -1.29 122.14 -57.14
N GLN A 46 -1.96 121.42 -56.24
CA GLN A 46 -3.04 121.99 -55.42
C GLN A 46 -2.56 123.06 -54.43
N LYS A 47 -1.35 122.90 -53.87
CA LYS A 47 -0.74 123.90 -52.97
C LYS A 47 -0.34 125.20 -53.69
N LEU A 48 -0.01 125.13 -54.98
CA LEU A 48 0.46 126.27 -55.78
C LEU A 48 -0.69 127.12 -56.36
N CYS A 49 -1.88 126.55 -56.57
CA CYS A 49 -3.01 127.23 -57.23
C CYS A 49 -4.35 127.01 -56.48
N PRO A 50 -4.71 127.84 -55.48
CA PRO A 50 -6.00 127.73 -54.79
C PRO A 50 -7.17 128.23 -55.67
N GLY A 51 -8.21 127.40 -55.84
CA GLY A 51 -9.38 127.75 -56.67
C GLY A 51 -10.20 126.53 -57.15
N PRO A 52 -11.11 126.70 -58.13
CA PRO A 52 -11.95 125.61 -58.66
C PRO A 52 -11.16 124.47 -59.33
N GLN A 53 -9.98 124.73 -59.90
CA GLN A 53 -9.09 123.71 -60.46
C GLN A 53 -8.45 122.80 -59.40
N ALA A 54 -8.13 123.32 -58.21
CA ALA A 54 -7.63 122.50 -57.11
C ALA A 54 -8.68 121.50 -56.60
N ARG A 55 -9.97 121.94 -56.52
CA ARG A 55 -11.08 121.05 -56.16
C ARG A 55 -11.32 119.95 -57.20
N ALA A 56 -11.22 120.28 -58.50
CA ALA A 56 -11.31 119.29 -59.58
C ALA A 56 -10.16 118.27 -59.54
N MET A 57 -8.93 118.72 -59.25
CA MET A 57 -7.77 117.83 -59.08
C MET A 57 -7.92 116.92 -57.85
N GLN A 58 -8.42 117.44 -56.72
CA GLN A 58 -8.70 116.66 -55.52
C GLN A 58 -9.76 115.58 -55.77
N GLN A 59 -10.85 115.91 -56.47
CA GLN A 59 -11.86 114.93 -56.87
C GLN A 59 -11.29 113.85 -57.78
N ARG A 60 -10.40 114.22 -58.73
CA ARG A 60 -9.73 113.26 -59.63
C ARG A 60 -8.79 112.32 -58.87
N GLN A 61 -8.01 112.84 -57.91
CA GLN A 61 -7.15 112.04 -57.04
C GLN A 61 -7.97 111.08 -56.17
N GLN A 62 -9.03 111.56 -55.52
CA GLN A 62 -9.93 110.72 -54.73
C GLN A 62 -10.56 109.61 -55.58
N ALA A 63 -11.00 109.92 -56.80
CA ALA A 63 -11.55 108.93 -57.73
C ALA A 63 -10.52 107.88 -58.14
N VAL A 64 -9.27 108.28 -58.41
CA VAL A 64 -8.17 107.36 -58.77
C VAL A 64 -7.76 106.49 -57.57
N THR A 65 -7.63 107.06 -56.37
CA THR A 65 -7.35 106.29 -55.15
C THR A 65 -8.48 105.32 -54.81
N GLN A 66 -9.74 105.72 -55.00
CA GLN A 66 -10.87 104.82 -54.76
C GLN A 66 -10.94 103.71 -55.81
N ALA A 67 -10.69 104.01 -57.08
CA ALA A 67 -10.61 103.01 -58.14
C ALA A 67 -9.44 102.03 -57.90
N TRP A 68 -8.29 102.52 -57.43
CA TRP A 68 -7.13 101.70 -57.06
C TRP A 68 -7.43 100.76 -55.88
N LYS A 69 -8.07 101.27 -54.81
CA LYS A 69 -8.53 100.46 -53.67
C LYS A 69 -9.54 99.39 -54.10
N ASN A 70 -10.48 99.73 -54.98
CA ASN A 70 -11.45 98.78 -55.50
C ASN A 70 -10.78 97.69 -56.36
N LEU A 71 -9.79 98.05 -57.17
CA LEU A 71 -9.02 97.11 -57.98
C LEU A 71 -8.21 96.14 -57.12
N TRP A 72 -7.49 96.66 -56.11
CA TRP A 72 -6.76 95.82 -55.15
C TRP A 72 -7.69 94.89 -54.38
N LEU A 73 -8.84 95.39 -53.91
CA LEU A 73 -9.84 94.56 -53.26
C LEU A 73 -10.35 93.43 -54.18
N GLN A 74 -10.55 93.70 -55.48
CA GLN A 74 -10.94 92.67 -56.44
C GLN A 74 -9.82 91.65 -56.70
N VAL A 75 -8.57 92.08 -56.73
CA VAL A 75 -7.40 91.23 -56.91
C VAL A 75 -7.18 90.33 -55.68
N GLU A 76 -7.31 90.87 -54.47
CA GLU A 76 -7.27 90.11 -53.22
C GLU A 76 -8.42 89.09 -53.14
N GLN A 77 -9.64 89.49 -53.51
CA GLN A 77 -10.80 88.59 -53.57
C GLN A 77 -10.60 87.47 -54.59
N HIS A 78 -10.07 87.78 -55.78
CA HIS A 78 -9.77 86.80 -56.81
C HIS A 78 -8.66 85.84 -56.38
N ARG A 79 -7.62 86.33 -55.70
CA ARG A 79 -6.56 85.51 -55.09
C ARG A 79 -7.11 84.56 -54.03
N ALA A 80 -7.88 85.06 -53.07
CA ALA A 80 -8.50 84.23 -52.04
C ALA A 80 -9.42 83.15 -52.63
N HIS A 81 -10.10 83.46 -53.74
CA HIS A 81 -10.92 82.49 -54.48
C HIS A 81 -10.07 81.41 -55.17
N LEU A 82 -8.95 81.78 -55.82
CA LEU A 82 -8.02 80.84 -56.43
C LEU A 82 -7.29 79.96 -55.41
N GLU A 83 -6.85 80.51 -54.27
CA GLU A 83 -6.22 79.74 -53.19
C GLU A 83 -7.17 78.69 -52.62
N ARG A 84 -8.45 79.03 -52.44
CA ARG A 84 -9.50 78.09 -52.02
C ARG A 84 -9.77 77.00 -53.07
N ALA A 85 -9.86 77.37 -54.35
CA ALA A 85 -10.03 76.40 -55.43
C ALA A 85 -8.83 75.45 -55.54
N CYS A 86 -7.61 75.96 -55.32
CA CYS A 86 -6.38 75.17 -55.31
C CYS A 86 -6.39 74.16 -54.15
N LEU A 87 -6.75 74.60 -52.94
CA LEU A 87 -6.86 73.74 -51.76
C LEU A 87 -7.87 72.60 -51.97
N LEU A 88 -9.04 72.90 -52.56
CA LEU A 88 -10.06 71.90 -52.87
C LEU A 88 -9.61 70.93 -53.97
N ALA A 89 -8.96 71.41 -55.02
CA ALA A 89 -8.42 70.56 -56.09
C ALA A 89 -7.34 69.61 -55.55
N ARG A 90 -6.42 70.11 -54.70
CA ARG A 90 -5.41 69.28 -54.01
C ARG A 90 -6.03 68.21 -53.13
N PHE A 91 -7.08 68.56 -52.40
CA PHE A 91 -7.84 67.61 -51.58
C PHE A 91 -8.51 66.52 -52.44
N HIS A 92 -9.22 66.90 -53.51
CA HIS A 92 -9.88 65.93 -54.39
C HIS A 92 -8.90 64.99 -55.09
N THR A 93 -7.75 65.50 -55.57
CA THR A 93 -6.69 64.65 -56.13
C THR A 93 -6.18 63.65 -55.09
N ALA A 94 -5.90 64.10 -53.86
CA ALA A 94 -5.42 63.21 -52.80
C ALA A 94 -6.45 62.15 -52.37
N VAL A 95 -7.74 62.51 -52.30
CA VAL A 95 -8.85 61.57 -52.04
C VAL A 95 -8.95 60.53 -53.15
N TRP A 96 -8.90 60.97 -54.41
CA TRP A 96 -8.99 60.09 -55.57
C TRP A 96 -7.80 59.12 -55.69
N ASP A 97 -6.57 59.60 -55.46
CA ASP A 97 -5.35 58.78 -55.47
C ASP A 97 -5.42 57.67 -54.41
N TYR A 98 -5.85 58.02 -53.19
CA TYR A 98 -5.95 57.06 -52.09
C TYR A 98 -7.08 56.03 -52.31
N THR A 99 -8.28 56.49 -52.68
CA THR A 99 -9.43 55.60 -52.93
C THR A 99 -9.21 54.67 -54.12
N SER A 100 -8.55 55.13 -55.18
CA SER A 100 -8.16 54.29 -56.33
C SER A 100 -7.13 53.23 -55.94
N TRP A 101 -6.15 53.59 -55.12
CA TRP A 101 -5.19 52.65 -54.56
C TRP A 101 -5.88 51.61 -53.66
N ALA A 102 -6.74 52.05 -52.75
CA ALA A 102 -7.45 51.18 -51.80
C ALA A 102 -8.32 50.14 -52.54
N ALA A 103 -9.03 50.55 -53.60
CA ALA A 103 -9.82 49.66 -54.43
C ALA A 103 -8.97 48.59 -55.13
N ARG A 104 -7.79 48.96 -55.66
CA ARG A 104 -6.86 47.99 -56.27
C ARG A 104 -6.31 47.02 -55.23
N MET A 105 -5.90 47.52 -54.07
CA MET A 105 -5.37 46.71 -52.97
C MET A 105 -6.41 45.68 -52.49
N LYS A 106 -7.68 46.07 -52.39
CA LYS A 106 -8.79 45.17 -52.08
C LYS A 106 -8.94 44.05 -53.11
N GLN A 107 -8.79 44.35 -54.41
CA GLN A 107 -8.79 43.34 -55.47
C GLN A 107 -7.60 42.38 -55.35
N GLU A 108 -6.40 42.87 -55.02
CA GLU A 108 -5.22 42.02 -54.81
C GLU A 108 -5.39 41.10 -53.59
N LEU A 109 -5.99 41.60 -52.50
CA LEU A 109 -6.33 40.79 -51.32
C LEU A 109 -7.33 39.67 -51.65
N GLN A 110 -8.32 39.93 -52.52
CA GLN A 110 -9.33 38.97 -52.99
C GLN A 110 -8.83 38.02 -54.09
N ALA A 111 -7.98 38.48 -55.01
CA ALA A 111 -7.50 37.68 -56.14
C ALA A 111 -6.67 36.48 -55.68
N GLU A 112 -5.83 36.67 -54.65
CA GLU A 112 -5.09 35.57 -54.02
C GLU A 112 -6.03 34.49 -53.41
N GLU A 113 -7.29 34.84 -53.06
CA GLU A 113 -8.28 33.86 -52.55
C GLU A 113 -8.74 32.89 -53.65
N SER A 114 -8.83 33.35 -54.90
CA SER A 114 -9.30 32.56 -56.04
C SER A 114 -8.24 31.63 -56.63
N SER A 115 -6.96 31.85 -56.29
CA SER A 115 -5.85 31.01 -56.76
C SER A 115 -5.79 29.71 -55.93
N GLN A 116 -6.55 28.69 -56.37
CA GLN A 116 -6.41 27.31 -55.89
C GLN A 116 -5.10 26.62 -56.35
N GLY A 117 -4.03 27.41 -56.55
CA GLY A 117 -2.72 26.89 -56.86
C GLY A 117 -2.06 26.30 -55.61
N PRO A 118 -1.24 25.24 -55.75
CA PRO A 118 -0.50 24.58 -54.68
C PRO A 118 0.71 25.40 -54.23
N SER A 119 0.57 26.72 -54.06
CA SER A 119 1.58 27.52 -53.38
C SER A 119 1.48 27.25 -51.88
N SER A 120 2.62 26.90 -51.28
CA SER A 120 2.73 26.62 -49.84
C SER A 120 2.07 27.73 -49.02
N THR A 121 1.28 27.36 -48.02
CA THR A 121 0.68 28.26 -47.02
C THR A 121 1.70 29.25 -46.45
N LEU A 122 2.94 28.82 -46.29
CA LEU A 122 4.08 29.64 -45.88
C LEU A 122 4.42 30.76 -46.89
N LEU A 123 4.34 30.49 -48.20
CA LEU A 123 4.56 31.49 -49.23
C LEU A 123 3.43 32.53 -49.21
N LYS A 124 2.19 32.09 -49.03
CA LYS A 124 1.02 32.98 -48.88
C LYS A 124 1.11 33.86 -47.63
N LEU A 125 1.65 33.34 -46.53
CA LEU A 125 1.88 34.12 -45.31
C LEU A 125 2.95 35.20 -45.52
N LYS A 126 4.03 34.88 -46.24
CA LYS A 126 5.09 35.84 -46.56
C LYS A 126 4.61 36.95 -47.50
N THR A 127 3.82 36.63 -48.52
CA THR A 127 3.24 37.66 -49.40
C THR A 127 2.27 38.56 -48.63
N HIS A 128 1.48 37.99 -47.72
CA HIS A 128 0.58 38.75 -46.86
C HIS A 128 1.28 39.69 -45.86
N GLN A 129 2.42 39.28 -45.29
CA GLN A 129 3.26 40.15 -44.46
C GLN A 129 3.86 41.32 -45.24
N TRP A 130 4.23 41.09 -46.51
CA TRP A 130 4.70 42.18 -47.36
C TRP A 130 3.58 43.20 -47.64
N LEU A 131 2.35 42.72 -47.89
CA LEU A 131 1.18 43.59 -48.09
C LEU A 131 0.90 44.46 -46.85
N GLN A 132 1.21 43.99 -45.64
CA GLN A 132 1.09 44.81 -44.42
C GLN A 132 1.98 46.05 -44.48
N ALA A 133 3.24 45.90 -44.90
CA ALA A 133 4.18 47.02 -44.98
C ALA A 133 3.75 48.06 -46.03
N GLU A 134 3.12 47.63 -47.14
CA GLU A 134 2.55 48.54 -48.14
C GLU A 134 1.30 49.27 -47.61
N LEU A 135 0.47 48.64 -46.77
CA LEU A 135 -0.65 49.32 -46.11
C LEU A 135 -0.17 50.38 -45.12
N GLU A 136 0.85 50.08 -44.33
CA GLU A 136 1.44 50.98 -43.33
C GLU A 136 2.08 52.22 -43.98
N SER A 137 2.77 52.07 -45.12
CA SER A 137 3.39 53.20 -45.83
C SER A 137 2.37 54.17 -46.43
N ARG A 138 1.17 53.68 -46.76
CA ARG A 138 0.10 54.46 -47.43
C ARG A 138 -0.78 55.24 -46.46
N GLU A 139 -0.69 54.95 -45.16
CA GLU A 139 -1.36 55.74 -44.11
C GLU A 139 -0.85 57.19 -44.06
N GLU A 140 0.42 57.43 -44.37
CA GLU A 140 0.98 58.80 -44.43
C GLU A 140 0.25 59.67 -45.48
N LEU A 141 -0.06 59.09 -46.65
CA LEU A 141 -0.79 59.79 -47.72
C LEU A 141 -2.25 60.08 -47.32
N ARG A 142 -2.90 59.15 -46.61
CA ARG A 142 -4.25 59.38 -46.04
C ARG A 142 -4.24 60.49 -45.02
N HIS A 143 -3.24 60.53 -44.15
CA HIS A 143 -3.08 61.59 -43.15
C HIS A 143 -2.90 62.95 -43.82
N GLN A 144 -2.08 63.04 -44.87
CA GLN A 144 -1.91 64.27 -45.67
C GLN A 144 -3.22 64.71 -46.34
N ALA A 145 -3.95 63.79 -46.96
CA ALA A 145 -5.26 64.07 -47.56
C ALA A 145 -6.28 64.56 -46.52
N SER A 146 -6.26 63.96 -45.32
CA SER A 146 -7.12 64.36 -44.20
C SER A 146 -6.79 65.77 -43.69
N GLN A 147 -5.51 66.12 -43.61
CA GLN A 147 -5.06 67.47 -43.23
C GLN A 147 -5.52 68.52 -44.25
N LEU A 148 -5.42 68.23 -45.55
CA LEU A 148 -5.93 69.11 -46.61
C LEU A 148 -7.45 69.31 -46.50
N GLY A 149 -8.20 68.23 -46.22
CA GLY A 149 -9.64 68.31 -45.98
C GLY A 149 -9.99 69.15 -44.74
N GLN A 150 -9.26 68.99 -43.63
CA GLN A 150 -9.44 69.80 -42.43
C GLN A 150 -9.14 71.29 -42.68
N GLN A 151 -8.07 71.59 -43.42
CA GLN A 151 -7.75 72.96 -43.84
C GLN A 151 -8.84 73.55 -44.73
N ALA A 152 -9.40 72.75 -45.65
CA ALA A 152 -10.49 73.16 -46.52
C ALA A 152 -11.79 73.46 -45.73
N LEU A 153 -12.07 72.73 -44.64
CA LEU A 153 -13.21 73.00 -43.77
C LEU A 153 -13.10 74.30 -42.97
N LEU A 154 -11.87 74.73 -42.65
CA LEU A 154 -11.61 75.98 -41.91
C LEU A 154 -11.64 77.22 -42.84
N ALA A 155 -11.47 77.04 -44.15
CA ALA A 155 -11.48 78.13 -45.12
C ALA A 155 -12.91 78.62 -45.42
N ILE A 156 -13.16 79.93 -45.26
CA ILE A 156 -14.49 80.53 -45.45
C ILE A 156 -14.93 80.39 -46.92
N GLY A 157 -16.10 79.77 -47.15
CA GLY A 157 -16.78 79.67 -48.44
C GLY A 157 -16.50 78.39 -49.26
N THR A 158 -15.73 77.44 -48.73
CA THR A 158 -15.58 76.11 -49.35
C THR A 158 -16.87 75.27 -49.23
N PRO A 159 -17.14 74.34 -50.17
CA PRO A 159 -18.30 73.46 -50.10
C PRO A 159 -18.11 72.41 -48.98
N THR A 160 -18.65 72.71 -47.79
CA THR A 160 -18.45 71.90 -46.58
C THR A 160 -18.90 70.43 -46.73
N LYS A 161 -20.00 70.19 -47.46
CA LYS A 161 -20.53 68.82 -47.67
C LYS A 161 -19.60 67.95 -48.52
N GLU A 162 -19.09 68.49 -49.62
CA GLU A 162 -18.17 67.76 -50.52
C GLU A 162 -16.89 67.33 -49.80
N VAL A 163 -16.33 68.24 -48.99
CA VAL A 163 -15.13 67.94 -48.20
C VAL A 163 -15.41 66.89 -47.12
N GLN A 164 -16.56 66.95 -46.45
CA GLN A 164 -16.97 65.94 -45.46
C GLN A 164 -17.21 64.57 -46.08
N ASP A 165 -17.84 64.51 -47.26
CA ASP A 165 -18.08 63.25 -47.97
C ASP A 165 -16.76 62.65 -48.49
N GLY A 166 -15.81 63.48 -48.95
CA GLY A 166 -14.46 63.03 -49.32
C GLY A 166 -13.66 62.48 -48.13
N LEU A 167 -13.74 63.13 -46.96
CA LEU A 167 -13.11 62.64 -45.72
C LEU A 167 -13.75 61.33 -45.23
N ARG A 168 -15.08 61.18 -45.38
CA ARG A 168 -15.78 59.94 -45.06
C ARG A 168 -15.37 58.81 -45.99
N ALA A 169 -15.30 59.07 -47.30
CA ALA A 169 -14.86 58.09 -48.30
C ALA A 169 -13.42 57.60 -48.04
N LEU A 170 -12.50 58.50 -47.65
CA LEU A 170 -11.14 58.13 -47.23
C LEU A 170 -11.14 57.16 -46.03
N GLN A 171 -11.97 57.41 -45.03
CA GLN A 171 -12.07 56.58 -43.84
C GLN A 171 -12.72 55.22 -44.15
N GLU A 172 -13.81 55.21 -44.92
CA GLU A 172 -14.54 54.00 -45.30
C GLU A 172 -13.68 53.04 -46.15
N GLU A 173 -12.97 53.57 -47.16
CA GLU A 173 -12.08 52.73 -47.99
C GLU A 173 -10.90 52.18 -47.18
N ARG A 174 -10.34 52.98 -46.26
CA ARG A 174 -9.31 52.51 -45.34
C ARG A 174 -9.82 51.35 -44.49
N ASP A 175 -10.96 51.51 -43.84
CA ASP A 175 -11.50 50.49 -42.93
C ASP A 175 -11.84 49.20 -43.67
N GLN A 176 -12.35 49.28 -44.90
CA GLN A 176 -12.60 48.11 -45.74
C GLN A 176 -11.33 47.34 -46.09
N VAL A 177 -10.24 48.01 -46.47
CA VAL A 177 -8.97 47.35 -46.83
C VAL A 177 -8.33 46.68 -45.61
N PHE A 178 -8.28 47.38 -44.46
CA PHE A 178 -7.73 46.81 -43.22
C PHE A 178 -8.58 45.64 -42.69
N GLN A 179 -9.92 45.71 -42.82
CA GLN A 179 -10.80 44.61 -42.44
C GLN A 179 -10.58 43.38 -43.35
N ALA A 180 -10.47 43.59 -44.67
CA ALA A 180 -10.18 42.51 -45.61
C ALA A 180 -8.81 41.85 -45.34
N TRP A 181 -7.79 42.67 -45.03
CA TRP A 181 -6.48 42.18 -44.63
C TRP A 181 -6.55 41.33 -43.34
N SER A 182 -7.22 41.84 -42.29
CA SER A 182 -7.34 41.13 -41.00
C SER A 182 -8.06 39.78 -41.14
N GLN A 183 -9.16 39.74 -41.90
CA GLN A 183 -9.89 38.49 -42.15
C GLN A 183 -9.03 37.46 -42.88
N LYS A 184 -8.21 37.91 -43.83
CA LYS A 184 -7.28 37.03 -44.56
C LYS A 184 -6.16 36.52 -43.64
N GLN A 185 -5.63 37.36 -42.75
CA GLN A 185 -4.64 36.97 -41.76
C GLN A 185 -5.15 35.85 -40.85
N GLU A 186 -6.34 36.01 -40.27
CA GLU A 186 -6.95 35.01 -39.39
C GLU A 186 -7.15 33.67 -40.11
N ARG A 187 -7.61 33.70 -41.36
CA ARG A 187 -7.79 32.49 -42.18
C ARG A 187 -6.46 31.80 -42.48
N LEU A 188 -5.42 32.54 -42.89
CA LEU A 188 -4.11 31.98 -43.19
C LEU A 188 -3.47 31.34 -41.95
N GLN A 189 -3.59 31.98 -40.79
CA GLN A 189 -3.13 31.43 -39.51
C GLN A 189 -3.89 30.17 -39.12
N ALA A 190 -5.22 30.13 -39.33
CA ALA A 190 -6.02 28.93 -39.07
C ALA A 190 -5.59 27.74 -39.94
N VAL A 191 -5.33 27.97 -41.23
CA VAL A 191 -4.85 26.94 -42.16
C VAL A 191 -3.45 26.45 -41.76
N GLU A 192 -2.54 27.35 -41.37
CA GLU A 192 -1.20 26.97 -40.91
C GLU A 192 -1.24 26.10 -39.62
N GLN A 193 -2.10 26.46 -38.66
CA GLN A 193 -2.29 25.67 -37.44
C GLN A 193 -2.85 24.28 -37.74
N GLU A 194 -3.81 24.18 -38.66
CA GLU A 194 -4.36 22.92 -39.11
C GLU A 194 -3.31 22.03 -39.78
N GLU A 195 -2.48 22.57 -40.68
CA GLU A 195 -1.40 21.83 -41.33
C GLU A 195 -0.35 21.33 -40.32
N LEU A 196 0.00 22.16 -39.33
CA LEU A 196 0.96 21.79 -38.30
C LEU A 196 0.41 20.68 -37.39
N LEU A 197 -0.87 20.75 -37.02
CA LEU A 197 -1.55 19.69 -36.28
C LEU A 197 -1.59 18.39 -37.07
N LEU A 198 -1.98 18.44 -38.36
CA LEU A 198 -1.99 17.26 -39.25
C LEU A 198 -0.60 16.62 -39.37
N ARG A 199 0.47 17.41 -39.54
CA ARG A 199 1.85 16.90 -39.58
C ARG A 199 2.24 16.21 -38.27
N ARG A 200 1.86 16.77 -37.12
CA ARG A 200 2.11 16.15 -35.81
C ARG A 200 1.37 14.82 -35.68
N CYS A 201 0.14 14.73 -36.18
CA CYS A 201 -0.65 13.50 -36.14
C CYS A 201 -0.11 12.42 -37.08
N GLN A 202 0.26 12.78 -38.32
CA GLN A 202 0.93 11.86 -39.24
C GLN A 202 2.28 11.36 -38.70
N HIS A 203 3.00 12.21 -37.96
CA HIS A 203 4.22 11.79 -37.29
C HIS A 203 3.94 10.78 -36.17
N LEU A 204 2.89 11.00 -35.37
CA LEU A 204 2.44 10.04 -34.36
C LEU A 204 2.00 8.72 -35.00
N GLU A 205 1.18 8.76 -36.03
CA GLU A 205 0.76 7.56 -36.77
C GLU A 205 1.98 6.76 -37.28
N LYS A 206 2.99 7.42 -37.85
CA LYS A 206 4.24 6.75 -38.25
C LYS A 206 4.98 6.12 -37.06
N ILE A 207 4.98 6.76 -35.90
CA ILE A 207 5.59 6.19 -34.68
C ILE A 207 4.78 4.97 -34.22
N LEU A 208 3.45 5.02 -34.27
CA LEU A 208 2.57 3.90 -33.92
C LEU A 208 2.73 2.73 -34.90
N MET A 209 2.70 2.97 -36.21
CA MET A 209 2.95 1.94 -37.22
C MET A 209 4.35 1.30 -37.10
N ALA A 210 5.36 2.08 -36.70
CA ALA A 210 6.70 1.55 -36.41
C ALA A 210 6.74 0.67 -35.15
N GLN A 211 5.80 0.83 -34.21
CA GLN A 211 5.64 -0.08 -33.07
C GLN A 211 5.02 -1.41 -33.48
N GLU A 212 4.18 -1.43 -34.52
CA GLU A 212 3.53 -2.62 -35.07
C GLU A 212 4.46 -3.48 -35.94
N ALA A 213 5.27 -2.85 -36.80
CA ALA A 213 6.11 -3.53 -37.77
C ALA A 213 7.50 -3.87 -37.20
N GLY A 214 7.67 -5.09 -36.68
CA GLY A 214 8.99 -5.70 -36.47
C GLY A 214 9.38 -6.61 -37.65
N PRO A 215 10.68 -6.74 -37.97
CA PRO A 215 11.10 -7.59 -39.08
C PRO A 215 10.73 -9.04 -38.79
N LEU A 216 10.05 -9.67 -39.75
CA LEU A 216 10.00 -11.13 -39.90
C LEU A 216 11.43 -11.62 -40.13
N GLY A 217 12.18 -11.77 -39.04
CA GLY A 217 13.52 -12.32 -39.03
C GLY A 217 13.43 -13.83 -39.00
N THR A 218 13.47 -14.42 -40.20
CA THR A 218 13.75 -15.83 -40.44
C THR A 218 14.86 -16.34 -39.53
N SER A 219 14.54 -17.40 -38.78
CA SER A 219 15.51 -18.27 -38.12
C SER A 219 16.50 -18.78 -39.17
N GLN A 220 17.74 -18.32 -39.13
CA GLN A 220 18.91 -19.10 -39.53
C GLN A 220 20.09 -18.58 -38.72
N GLY A 221 20.67 -19.49 -37.93
CA GLY A 221 21.74 -19.17 -37.00
C GLY A 221 23.04 -18.81 -37.70
N ILE A 222 23.89 -18.06 -37.00
CA ILE A 222 25.34 -18.15 -37.08
C ILE A 222 25.88 -17.78 -35.69
N ALA A 223 26.84 -18.59 -35.26
CA ALA A 223 27.51 -18.57 -33.97
C ALA A 223 28.43 -17.35 -33.79
N GLY A 224 28.60 -16.99 -32.51
CA GLY A 224 29.83 -16.48 -31.88
C GLY A 224 30.64 -15.36 -32.55
N SER A 225 30.75 -14.21 -31.89
CA SER A 225 32.03 -13.52 -31.62
C SER A 225 31.84 -12.30 -30.69
N ASN A 226 32.87 -12.06 -29.87
CA ASN A 226 33.03 -11.12 -28.76
C ASN A 226 32.52 -9.67 -28.90
N PRO A 227 32.17 -9.00 -27.77
CA PRO A 227 31.99 -7.56 -27.70
C PRO A 227 33.34 -6.88 -27.46
N GLY A 228 33.76 -6.04 -28.38
CA GLY A 228 34.91 -5.15 -28.20
C GLY A 228 34.56 -3.75 -28.69
N SER A 229 34.75 -2.79 -27.78
CA SER A 229 35.11 -1.40 -28.10
C SER A 229 34.13 -0.61 -28.98
N HIS A 230 33.47 0.40 -28.40
CA HIS A 230 33.65 1.81 -28.79
C HIS A 230 32.79 2.70 -27.87
N SER A 231 33.42 3.21 -26.82
CA SER A 231 33.03 4.46 -26.18
C SER A 231 33.46 5.65 -27.06
N HIS A 232 32.81 6.79 -26.83
CA HIS A 232 33.06 8.13 -27.40
C HIS A 232 32.34 8.46 -28.71
N SER A 233 31.15 9.05 -28.58
CA SER A 233 30.86 10.36 -29.19
C SER A 233 29.61 10.94 -28.54
N TRP A 234 29.79 11.63 -27.42
CA TRP A 234 28.79 12.51 -26.83
C TRP A 234 29.42 13.89 -26.77
N LEU A 235 29.04 14.79 -27.70
CA LEU A 235 28.85 16.22 -27.47
C LEU A 235 28.62 16.97 -28.80
N LEU A 236 27.69 17.93 -28.73
CA LEU A 236 27.40 19.06 -29.64
C LEU A 236 26.34 18.84 -30.73
N CYS A 237 25.10 19.25 -30.42
CA CYS A 237 24.49 20.43 -31.07
C CYS A 237 23.18 20.85 -30.37
N LEU A 238 23.08 22.16 -30.10
CA LEU A 238 22.00 22.88 -29.42
C LEU A 238 20.88 23.24 -30.41
N CYS A 239 19.63 22.81 -30.13
CA CYS A 239 18.36 23.44 -30.55
C CYS A 239 17.19 22.82 -29.73
N PRO A 240 16.32 23.61 -29.06
CA PRO A 240 15.27 23.08 -28.20
C PRO A 240 13.93 22.97 -28.94
N VAL A 241 13.81 22.02 -29.88
CA VAL A 241 12.51 21.56 -30.39
C VAL A 241 12.62 20.06 -30.65
N PHE A 242 11.98 19.25 -29.80
CA PHE A 242 11.84 17.80 -29.96
C PHE A 242 13.14 17.03 -30.28
N THR A 243 14.07 16.96 -29.32
CA THR A 243 15.17 15.99 -29.42
C THR A 243 14.65 14.57 -29.22
N SER A 244 14.65 13.82 -30.31
CA SER A 244 14.31 12.41 -30.50
C SER A 244 15.25 11.42 -29.81
N ALA A 245 16.09 11.85 -28.87
CA ALA A 245 17.14 11.02 -28.28
C ALA A 245 16.65 10.05 -27.17
N THR A 246 15.39 10.13 -26.76
CA THR A 246 14.77 9.16 -25.84
C THR A 246 13.77 8.21 -26.53
N ALA A 247 13.50 8.40 -27.82
CA ALA A 247 12.49 7.65 -28.57
C ALA A 247 13.04 6.38 -29.27
N THR A 248 14.34 6.26 -29.48
CA THR A 248 14.94 5.08 -30.14
C THR A 248 15.09 3.87 -29.21
N ALA A 249 14.93 4.04 -27.90
CA ALA A 249 14.98 2.93 -26.94
C ALA A 249 13.61 2.25 -26.70
N THR A 250 12.50 2.78 -27.24
CA THR A 250 11.13 2.32 -26.95
C THR A 250 10.41 1.69 -28.15
N ALA A 251 11.06 1.54 -29.30
CA ALA A 251 10.45 1.11 -30.57
C ALA A 251 10.17 -0.41 -30.72
N ARG A 252 10.10 -1.19 -29.63
CA ARG A 252 9.77 -2.63 -29.68
C ARG A 252 8.66 -3.10 -28.69
N PRO A 253 7.48 -2.45 -28.58
CA PRO A 253 6.50 -2.87 -27.59
C PRO A 253 5.55 -3.99 -28.08
N LEU A 254 4.91 -3.90 -29.25
CA LEU A 254 3.77 -4.77 -29.57
C LEU A 254 4.10 -6.25 -29.77
N ILE A 255 5.20 -6.58 -30.45
CA ILE A 255 5.66 -7.98 -30.56
C ILE A 255 6.10 -8.51 -29.19
N SER A 256 6.78 -7.69 -28.39
CA SER A 256 7.15 -8.06 -27.01
C SER A 256 5.91 -8.30 -26.14
N LEU A 257 4.82 -7.54 -26.37
CA LEU A 257 3.55 -7.73 -25.69
C LEU A 257 2.88 -9.08 -26.07
N LYS A 258 2.85 -9.43 -27.36
CA LYS A 258 2.20 -10.66 -27.87
C LYS A 258 3.02 -11.93 -27.70
N THR A 259 4.33 -11.90 -27.94
CA THR A 259 5.17 -13.11 -28.05
C THR A 259 6.35 -13.11 -27.08
N GLY A 260 6.47 -12.12 -26.20
CA GLY A 260 7.59 -12.05 -25.26
C GLY A 260 7.53 -13.20 -24.26
N ALA A 261 8.67 -13.87 -24.05
CA ALA A 261 8.82 -14.91 -23.03
C ALA A 261 8.27 -14.43 -21.67
N LEU A 262 7.61 -15.34 -20.95
CA LEU A 262 6.97 -15.07 -19.66
C LEU A 262 7.88 -15.40 -18.46
N GLY A 263 9.11 -15.87 -18.71
CA GLY A 263 10.04 -16.34 -17.68
C GLY A 263 9.73 -17.74 -17.16
N SER A 264 10.74 -18.41 -16.62
CA SER A 264 10.61 -19.78 -16.08
C SER A 264 10.89 -19.86 -14.57
N SER A 265 11.72 -18.96 -14.04
CA SER A 265 12.00 -18.80 -12.61
C SER A 265 11.24 -17.62 -12.00
N VAL A 266 11.11 -17.62 -10.67
CA VAL A 266 10.45 -16.52 -9.94
C VAL A 266 11.18 -15.20 -10.19
N GLU A 267 12.51 -15.22 -10.14
CA GLU A 267 13.36 -14.04 -10.29
C GLU A 267 13.29 -13.47 -11.72
N GLU A 268 13.25 -14.33 -12.75
CA GLU A 268 13.05 -13.90 -14.14
C GLU A 268 11.68 -13.25 -14.34
N VAL A 269 10.63 -13.87 -13.81
CA VAL A 269 9.25 -13.37 -13.96
C VAL A 269 9.07 -12.04 -13.23
N GLU A 270 9.60 -11.90 -12.01
CA GLU A 270 9.56 -10.64 -11.25
C GLU A 270 10.29 -9.50 -11.97
N GLN A 271 11.43 -9.78 -12.59
CA GLN A 271 12.13 -8.79 -13.43
C GLN A 271 11.29 -8.39 -14.66
N LEU A 272 10.60 -9.35 -15.29
CA LEU A 272 9.71 -9.07 -16.41
C LEU A 272 8.46 -8.28 -15.99
N ILE A 273 7.90 -8.57 -14.80
CA ILE A 273 6.82 -7.78 -14.21
C ILE A 273 7.30 -6.36 -13.93
N HIS A 274 8.49 -6.18 -13.36
CA HIS A 274 9.05 -4.85 -13.13
C HIS A 274 9.21 -4.06 -14.44
N LYS A 275 9.77 -4.68 -15.47
CA LYS A 275 9.87 -4.09 -16.82
C LYS A 275 8.49 -3.75 -17.40
N HIS A 276 7.50 -4.63 -17.19
CA HIS A 276 6.13 -4.40 -17.63
C HIS A 276 5.45 -3.23 -16.90
N VAL A 277 5.67 -3.08 -15.59
CA VAL A 277 5.17 -1.93 -14.81
C VAL A 277 5.81 -0.62 -15.28
N ILE A 278 7.11 -0.62 -15.59
CA ILE A 278 7.77 0.54 -16.20
C ILE A 278 7.12 0.87 -17.55
N PHE A 279 6.87 -0.14 -18.38
CA PHE A 279 6.20 0.03 -19.66
C PHE A 279 4.78 0.60 -19.51
N GLN A 280 3.98 0.10 -18.55
CA GLN A 280 2.66 0.65 -18.24
C GLN A 280 2.73 2.13 -17.82
N LYS A 281 3.73 2.52 -17.02
CA LYS A 281 3.93 3.94 -16.66
C LYS A 281 4.21 4.80 -17.90
N VAL A 282 5.02 4.30 -18.84
CA VAL A 282 5.27 5.00 -20.11
C VAL A 282 3.98 5.12 -20.95
N LEU A 283 3.18 4.05 -21.04
CA LEU A 283 1.86 4.09 -21.70
C LEU A 283 0.94 5.14 -21.08
N THR A 284 0.79 5.17 -19.75
CA THR A 284 -0.07 6.18 -19.09
C THR A 284 0.41 7.62 -19.28
N ALA A 285 1.72 7.84 -19.43
CA ALA A 285 2.28 9.16 -19.73
C ALA A 285 2.02 9.56 -21.19
N GLN A 286 2.05 8.58 -22.10
CA GLN A 286 1.75 8.78 -23.52
C GLN A 286 0.25 9.04 -23.75
N ASP A 287 -0.64 8.34 -23.04
CA ASP A 287 -2.09 8.54 -23.09
C ASP A 287 -2.49 10.01 -22.86
N LYS A 288 -1.84 10.70 -21.93
CA LYS A 288 -2.11 12.12 -21.65
C LYS A 288 -1.79 13.01 -22.84
N LYS A 289 -0.71 12.72 -23.56
CA LYS A 289 -0.30 13.48 -24.75
C LYS A 289 -1.23 13.22 -25.91
N GLU A 290 -1.62 11.96 -26.10
CA GLU A 290 -2.50 11.56 -27.19
C GLU A 290 -3.94 12.03 -26.95
N ALA A 291 -4.43 12.04 -25.71
CA ALA A 291 -5.73 12.61 -25.35
C ALA A 291 -5.81 14.12 -25.65
N LEU A 292 -4.76 14.88 -25.32
CA LEU A 292 -4.68 16.31 -25.66
C LEU A 292 -4.70 16.55 -27.18
N LEU A 293 -4.02 15.70 -27.94
CA LEU A 293 -4.05 15.74 -29.41
C LEU A 293 -5.44 15.39 -29.95
N CYS A 294 -6.10 14.38 -29.40
CA CYS A 294 -7.46 13.99 -29.81
C CYS A 294 -8.47 15.10 -29.55
N GLU A 295 -8.40 15.79 -28.39
CA GLU A 295 -9.25 16.94 -28.09
C GLU A 295 -9.02 18.10 -29.04
N GLN A 296 -7.76 18.41 -29.37
CA GLN A 296 -7.44 19.45 -30.36
C GLN A 296 -7.95 19.13 -31.76
N LEU A 297 -8.02 17.85 -32.13
CA LEU A 297 -8.54 17.41 -33.42
C LEU A 297 -10.07 17.43 -33.52
N LYS A 298 -10.79 17.19 -32.41
CA LYS A 298 -12.27 17.21 -32.38
C LYS A 298 -12.87 18.57 -32.73
N VAL A 299 -12.16 19.65 -32.45
CA VAL A 299 -12.62 21.04 -32.64
C VAL A 299 -12.59 21.46 -34.12
N LEU A 300 -11.86 20.73 -34.98
CA LEU A 300 -11.63 21.16 -36.35
C LEU A 300 -12.38 20.28 -37.40
N PRO A 301 -13.07 20.86 -38.40
CA PRO A 301 -13.96 20.11 -39.32
C PRO A 301 -13.25 19.45 -40.53
N GLY A 302 -13.32 18.12 -40.72
CA GLY A 302 -12.86 17.47 -41.98
C GLY A 302 -12.73 15.93 -41.95
N THR A 303 -12.95 15.26 -43.08
CA THR A 303 -13.04 13.78 -43.20
C THR A 303 -11.70 13.05 -42.98
N LYS A 304 -10.63 13.48 -43.64
CA LYS A 304 -9.28 12.88 -43.50
C LYS A 304 -8.75 12.89 -42.06
N ARG A 305 -9.25 13.80 -41.22
CA ARG A 305 -8.91 13.88 -39.79
C ARG A 305 -9.66 12.87 -38.95
N GLN A 306 -10.94 12.64 -39.27
CA GLN A 306 -11.76 11.66 -38.58
C GLN A 306 -11.21 10.25 -38.78
N ASP A 307 -10.77 9.93 -39.98
CA ASP A 307 -10.11 8.65 -40.29
C ASP A 307 -8.81 8.47 -39.48
N LEU A 308 -7.99 9.51 -39.40
CA LEU A 308 -6.74 9.49 -38.63
C LEU A 308 -6.98 9.39 -37.11
N LEU A 309 -7.97 10.10 -36.60
CA LEU A 309 -8.39 10.02 -35.19
C LEU A 309 -8.86 8.61 -34.85
N HIS A 310 -9.64 7.99 -35.74
CA HIS A 310 -10.13 6.63 -35.55
C HIS A 310 -8.97 5.62 -35.48
N SER A 311 -8.04 5.68 -36.43
CA SER A 311 -6.83 4.84 -36.46
C SER A 311 -6.00 4.95 -35.17
N ILE A 312 -5.77 6.17 -34.67
CA ILE A 312 -5.02 6.39 -33.41
C ILE A 312 -5.76 5.77 -32.21
N LEU A 313 -7.08 5.94 -32.11
CA LEU A 313 -7.88 5.40 -31.01
C LEU A 313 -7.93 3.85 -31.05
N GLU A 314 -8.05 3.26 -32.24
CA GLU A 314 -8.02 1.80 -32.41
C GLU A 314 -6.67 1.21 -32.00
N HIS A 315 -5.57 1.83 -32.43
CA HIS A 315 -4.23 1.40 -32.03
C HIS A 315 -4.02 1.50 -30.51
N GLN A 316 -4.49 2.59 -29.87
CA GLN A 316 -4.44 2.74 -28.41
C GLN A 316 -5.19 1.62 -27.68
N ALA A 317 -6.41 1.30 -28.13
CA ALA A 317 -7.22 0.26 -27.53
C ALA A 317 -6.52 -1.10 -27.62
N LEU A 318 -5.96 -1.42 -28.79
CA LEU A 318 -5.23 -2.66 -29.02
C LEU A 318 -3.98 -2.79 -28.13
N VAL A 319 -3.18 -1.73 -28.02
CA VAL A 319 -1.97 -1.74 -27.16
C VAL A 319 -2.34 -1.94 -25.69
N LYS A 320 -3.44 -1.33 -25.23
CA LYS A 320 -3.94 -1.49 -23.85
C LYS A 320 -4.39 -2.91 -23.57
N GLU A 321 -5.20 -3.49 -24.45
CA GLU A 321 -5.66 -4.87 -24.33
C GLU A 321 -4.48 -5.85 -24.28
N LEU A 322 -3.47 -5.67 -25.15
CA LEU A 322 -2.27 -6.51 -25.17
C LEU A 322 -1.38 -6.31 -23.94
N ALA A 323 -1.29 -5.09 -23.41
CA ALA A 323 -0.58 -4.82 -22.17
C ALA A 323 -1.27 -5.49 -20.98
N GLU A 324 -2.59 -5.39 -20.88
CA GLU A 324 -3.38 -6.04 -19.84
C GLU A 324 -3.27 -7.56 -19.94
N SER A 325 -3.46 -8.13 -21.13
CA SER A 325 -3.31 -9.57 -21.38
C SER A 325 -1.93 -10.07 -20.98
N ARG A 326 -0.85 -9.32 -21.28
CA ARG A 326 0.50 -9.68 -20.86
C ARG A 326 0.68 -9.58 -19.34
N GLY A 327 0.11 -8.56 -18.71
CA GLY A 327 0.13 -8.40 -17.26
C GLY A 327 -0.47 -9.62 -16.55
N HIS A 328 -1.65 -10.06 -17.01
CA HIS A 328 -2.29 -11.29 -16.51
C HIS A 328 -1.41 -12.52 -16.76
N ALA A 329 -0.87 -12.68 -17.97
CA ALA A 329 -0.02 -13.83 -18.31
C ALA A 329 1.27 -13.89 -17.46
N LEU A 330 1.91 -12.75 -17.18
CA LEU A 330 3.08 -12.67 -16.30
C LEU A 330 2.72 -13.00 -14.85
N GLN A 331 1.58 -12.53 -14.36
CA GLN A 331 1.09 -12.84 -13.02
C GLN A 331 0.81 -14.35 -12.87
N THR A 332 0.13 -14.96 -13.85
CA THR A 332 -0.08 -16.41 -13.87
C THR A 332 1.25 -17.17 -13.94
N SER A 333 2.22 -16.71 -14.74
CA SER A 333 3.57 -17.28 -14.82
C SER A 333 4.29 -17.23 -13.46
N LEU A 334 4.16 -16.13 -12.71
CA LEU A 334 4.76 -15.98 -11.38
C LEU A 334 4.17 -16.98 -10.39
N LEU A 335 2.84 -17.15 -10.41
CA LEU A 335 2.15 -18.13 -9.57
C LEU A 335 2.61 -19.55 -9.90
N ILE A 336 2.76 -19.90 -11.19
CA ILE A 336 3.28 -21.21 -11.62
C ILE A 336 4.73 -21.42 -11.18
N ALA A 337 5.61 -20.42 -11.35
CA ALA A 337 7.01 -20.50 -10.96
C ALA A 337 7.17 -20.66 -9.44
N SER A 338 6.39 -19.91 -8.66
CA SER A 338 6.37 -20.02 -7.19
C SER A 338 5.87 -21.38 -6.72
N PHE A 339 4.81 -21.92 -7.34
CA PHE A 339 4.32 -23.28 -7.08
C PHE A 339 5.39 -24.32 -7.42
N THR A 340 6.03 -24.20 -8.59
CA THR A 340 7.07 -25.13 -9.03
C THR A 340 8.24 -25.18 -8.05
N ARG A 341 8.68 -24.01 -7.55
CA ARG A 341 9.71 -23.91 -6.52
C ARG A 341 9.28 -24.55 -5.20
N ALA A 342 8.07 -24.25 -4.72
CA ALA A 342 7.55 -24.81 -3.47
C ALA A 342 7.36 -26.34 -3.56
N ALA A 343 6.87 -26.84 -4.69
CA ALA A 343 6.73 -28.27 -4.95
C ALA A 343 8.09 -28.97 -5.02
N ALA A 344 9.11 -28.35 -5.65
CA ALA A 344 10.47 -28.90 -5.65
C ALA A 344 11.06 -28.98 -4.23
N GLN A 345 10.95 -27.90 -3.44
CA GLN A 345 11.40 -27.90 -2.04
C GLN A 345 10.69 -28.97 -1.19
N ALA A 346 9.39 -29.16 -1.39
CA ALA A 346 8.63 -30.20 -0.71
C ALA A 346 9.05 -31.62 -1.14
N GLU A 347 9.30 -31.83 -2.45
CA GLU A 347 9.82 -33.11 -2.96
C GLU A 347 11.21 -33.43 -2.41
N ASP A 348 12.12 -32.46 -2.38
CA ASP A 348 13.48 -32.63 -1.85
C ASP A 348 13.43 -33.01 -0.36
N TRP A 349 12.57 -32.34 0.42
CA TRP A 349 12.36 -32.68 1.82
C TRP A 349 11.81 -34.11 2.00
N ILE A 350 10.81 -34.51 1.20
CA ILE A 350 10.26 -35.87 1.23
C ILE A 350 11.35 -36.91 0.90
N GLN A 351 12.18 -36.64 -0.10
CA GLN A 351 13.27 -37.54 -0.51
C GLN A 351 14.33 -37.68 0.59
N GLU A 352 14.76 -36.58 1.20
CA GLU A 352 15.72 -36.58 2.30
C GLU A 352 15.22 -37.43 3.48
N ARG A 353 13.95 -37.24 3.88
CA ARG A 353 13.32 -37.99 4.98
C ARG A 353 13.09 -39.46 4.62
N ALA A 354 12.74 -39.76 3.37
CA ALA A 354 12.66 -41.14 2.89
C ALA A 354 14.03 -41.84 2.91
N GLN A 355 15.13 -41.12 2.65
CA GLN A 355 16.48 -41.65 2.72
C GLN A 355 16.90 -41.92 4.17
N GLN A 356 16.62 -41.01 5.10
CA GLN A 356 16.88 -41.22 6.54
C GLN A 356 16.19 -42.47 7.09
N LEU A 357 14.98 -42.78 6.60
CA LEU A 357 14.27 -44.00 7.00
C LEU A 357 14.99 -45.28 6.56
N ARG A 358 15.73 -45.25 5.42
CA ARG A 358 16.45 -46.42 4.89
C ARG A 358 17.76 -46.72 5.61
N GLU A 359 18.43 -45.71 6.15
CA GLU A 359 19.78 -45.84 6.72
C GLU A 359 19.80 -46.36 8.17
N LEU A 360 18.66 -46.40 8.83
CA LEU A 360 18.58 -46.77 10.24
C LEU A 360 18.73 -48.29 10.45
N ILE A 361 19.79 -48.68 11.18
CA ILE A 361 20.15 -50.06 11.52
C ILE A 361 19.12 -50.69 12.49
N PRO A 362 18.73 -51.96 12.30
CA PRO A 362 17.79 -52.63 13.20
C PRO A 362 18.34 -52.77 14.63
N PRO A 363 17.53 -52.49 15.67
CA PRO A 363 17.98 -52.55 17.07
C PRO A 363 18.22 -54.00 17.54
N ARG A 364 19.16 -54.18 18.47
CA ARG A 364 19.54 -55.51 19.00
C ARG A 364 18.82 -55.90 20.29
N ASP A 365 18.68 -54.95 21.23
CA ASP A 365 18.15 -55.22 22.58
C ASP A 365 16.89 -54.39 22.90
N LEU A 366 16.06 -54.82 23.87
CA LEU A 366 14.81 -54.14 24.27
C LEU A 366 15.04 -52.66 24.63
N LYS A 367 16.13 -52.35 25.33
CA LYS A 367 16.50 -50.96 25.67
C LYS A 367 16.78 -50.11 24.44
N ASP A 368 17.36 -50.72 23.40
CA ASP A 368 17.62 -50.03 22.13
C ASP A 368 16.33 -49.85 21.33
N TYR A 369 15.45 -50.86 21.28
CA TYR A 369 14.12 -50.74 20.68
C TYR A 369 13.30 -49.60 21.29
N LEU A 370 13.31 -49.44 22.62
CA LEU A 370 12.61 -48.33 23.29
C LEU A 370 13.15 -46.95 22.88
N LYS A 371 14.47 -46.81 22.75
CA LYS A 371 15.09 -45.57 22.25
C LYS A 371 14.73 -45.30 20.79
N HIS A 372 14.82 -46.31 19.94
CA HIS A 372 14.47 -46.20 18.52
C HIS A 372 12.99 -45.87 18.31
N LEU A 373 12.10 -46.42 19.14
CA LEU A 373 10.68 -46.07 19.15
C LEU A 373 10.46 -44.60 19.53
N GLN A 374 11.17 -44.09 20.55
CA GLN A 374 11.07 -42.69 20.95
C GLN A 374 11.57 -41.74 19.84
N ILE A 375 12.70 -42.06 19.21
CA ILE A 375 13.23 -41.32 18.06
C ILE A 375 12.23 -41.34 16.90
N HIS A 376 11.63 -42.51 16.63
CA HIS A 376 10.62 -42.64 15.58
C HIS A 376 9.36 -41.83 15.87
N LYS A 377 8.88 -41.77 17.12
CA LYS A 377 7.73 -40.93 17.50
C LYS A 377 8.02 -39.44 17.30
N ALA A 378 9.24 -39.00 17.60
CA ALA A 378 9.67 -37.64 17.28
C ALA A 378 9.68 -37.40 15.76
N PHE A 379 10.23 -38.33 14.97
CA PHE A 379 10.22 -38.26 13.52
C PHE A 379 8.80 -38.23 12.93
N GLU A 380 7.88 -39.06 13.45
CA GLU A 380 6.48 -39.08 13.04
C GLU A 380 5.80 -37.72 13.31
N SER A 381 6.10 -37.09 14.45
CA SER A 381 5.60 -35.74 14.75
C SER A 381 6.16 -34.67 13.80
N GLU A 382 7.42 -34.78 13.38
CA GLU A 382 8.04 -33.88 12.38
C GLU A 382 7.36 -34.03 11.01
N VAL A 383 7.09 -35.28 10.59
CA VAL A 383 6.34 -35.57 9.36
C VAL A 383 4.91 -35.05 9.46
N GLN A 384 4.26 -35.20 10.62
CA GLN A 384 2.91 -34.67 10.82
C GLN A 384 2.87 -33.15 10.76
N ALA A 385 3.87 -32.44 11.29
CA ALA A 385 3.96 -30.98 11.19
C ALA A 385 4.10 -30.50 9.73
N HIS A 386 4.81 -31.26 8.88
CA HIS A 386 4.95 -30.94 7.45
C HIS A 386 3.67 -31.13 6.63
N GLN A 387 2.61 -31.72 7.20
CA GLN A 387 1.30 -31.85 6.56
C GLN A 387 0.75 -30.47 6.15
N GLU A 388 0.96 -29.42 6.95
CA GLU A 388 0.47 -28.08 6.62
C GLU A 388 1.11 -27.52 5.36
N VAL A 389 2.44 -27.65 5.23
CA VAL A 389 3.20 -27.24 4.04
C VAL A 389 2.68 -27.98 2.81
N MET A 390 2.48 -29.30 2.92
CA MET A 390 1.93 -30.11 1.84
C MET A 390 0.52 -29.68 1.42
N THR A 391 -0.36 -29.39 2.38
CA THR A 391 -1.70 -28.88 2.07
C THR A 391 -1.67 -27.49 1.44
N SER A 392 -0.72 -26.63 1.84
CA SER A 392 -0.54 -25.31 1.25
C SER A 392 -0.08 -25.39 -0.21
N VAL A 393 0.95 -26.21 -0.50
CA VAL A 393 1.44 -26.44 -1.86
C VAL A 393 0.35 -27.09 -2.72
N ALA A 394 -0.43 -28.02 -2.17
CA ALA A 394 -1.54 -28.63 -2.87
C ALA A 394 -2.66 -27.64 -3.23
N LYS A 395 -3.09 -26.82 -2.26
CA LYS A 395 -4.08 -25.74 -2.49
C LYS A 395 -3.59 -24.74 -3.54
N GLN A 396 -2.30 -24.39 -3.53
CA GLN A 396 -1.71 -23.52 -4.53
C GLN A 396 -1.76 -24.15 -5.94
N GLY A 397 -1.45 -25.44 -6.06
CA GLY A 397 -1.58 -26.19 -7.31
C GLY A 397 -3.03 -26.29 -7.81
N GLU A 398 -3.98 -26.60 -6.92
CA GLU A 398 -5.40 -26.69 -7.26
C GLU A 398 -5.99 -25.33 -7.71
N ALA A 399 -5.62 -24.24 -7.03
CA ALA A 399 -6.03 -22.89 -7.42
C ALA A 399 -5.49 -22.49 -8.80
N LEU A 400 -4.27 -22.94 -9.16
CA LEU A 400 -3.70 -22.76 -10.49
C LEU A 400 -4.47 -23.56 -11.56
N LEU A 401 -4.85 -24.80 -11.25
CA LEU A 401 -5.65 -25.63 -12.16
C LEU A 401 -7.03 -25.05 -12.43
N ALA A 402 -7.66 -24.41 -11.43
CA ALA A 402 -8.94 -23.73 -11.60
C ALA A 402 -8.89 -22.57 -12.61
N GLN A 403 -7.72 -21.95 -12.82
CA GLN A 403 -7.52 -20.82 -13.73
C GLN A 403 -7.34 -21.22 -15.21
N SER A 404 -7.37 -22.52 -15.54
CA SER A 404 -7.35 -23.05 -16.92
C SER A 404 -6.31 -22.42 -17.86
N HIS A 405 -5.05 -22.37 -17.42
CA HIS A 405 -3.92 -21.81 -18.17
C HIS A 405 -3.20 -22.85 -19.06
N LEU A 406 -2.44 -22.40 -20.07
CA LEU A 406 -1.73 -23.26 -21.03
C LEU A 406 -0.81 -24.32 -20.39
N ARG A 407 -0.28 -24.05 -19.19
CA ARG A 407 0.61 -24.96 -18.43
C ARG A 407 -0.13 -25.82 -17.40
N ALA A 408 -1.46 -25.97 -17.51
CA ALA A 408 -2.26 -26.71 -16.54
C ALA A 408 -1.86 -28.19 -16.45
N GLY A 409 -1.48 -28.80 -17.58
CA GLY A 409 -0.98 -30.17 -17.60
C GLY A 409 0.29 -30.37 -16.77
N GLU A 410 1.25 -29.44 -16.85
CA GLU A 410 2.49 -29.49 -16.06
C GLU A 410 2.23 -29.39 -14.56
N VAL A 411 1.35 -28.44 -14.16
CA VAL A 411 0.96 -28.24 -12.76
C VAL A 411 0.25 -29.48 -12.22
N ALA A 412 -0.69 -30.05 -12.98
CA ALA A 412 -1.42 -31.25 -12.59
C ALA A 412 -0.49 -32.45 -12.40
N GLN A 413 0.43 -32.67 -13.34
CA GLN A 413 1.40 -33.76 -13.26
C GLN A 413 2.31 -33.60 -12.03
N ARG A 414 2.81 -32.39 -11.77
CA ARG A 414 3.69 -32.11 -10.62
C ARG A 414 2.94 -32.34 -9.29
N LEU A 415 1.71 -31.85 -9.19
CA LEU A 415 0.86 -32.04 -8.02
C LEU A 415 0.59 -33.52 -7.75
N GLN A 416 0.27 -34.31 -8.78
CA GLN A 416 0.04 -35.74 -8.67
C GLN A 416 1.29 -36.49 -8.19
N VAL A 417 2.46 -36.15 -8.73
CA VAL A 417 3.75 -36.75 -8.31
C VAL A 417 4.04 -36.43 -6.85
N LEU A 418 3.88 -35.17 -6.44
CA LEU A 418 4.08 -34.72 -5.06
C LEU A 418 3.15 -35.46 -4.08
N GLN A 419 1.85 -35.56 -4.39
CA GLN A 419 0.87 -36.28 -3.56
C GLN A 419 1.22 -37.76 -3.42
N LYS A 420 1.63 -38.41 -4.51
CA LYS A 420 2.06 -39.82 -4.49
C LYS A 420 3.31 -40.03 -3.62
N HIS A 421 4.29 -39.13 -3.70
CA HIS A 421 5.48 -39.20 -2.85
C HIS A 421 5.14 -39.00 -1.37
N TRP A 422 4.24 -38.05 -1.07
CA TRP A 422 3.75 -37.80 0.28
C TRP A 422 3.04 -39.00 0.90
N GLU A 423 2.09 -39.60 0.18
CA GLU A 423 1.39 -40.81 0.65
C GLU A 423 2.34 -41.97 0.87
N LYS A 424 3.31 -42.16 -0.03
CA LYS A 424 4.33 -43.21 0.12
C LYS A 424 5.16 -43.00 1.38
N LEU A 425 5.61 -41.77 1.67
CA LEU A 425 6.34 -41.48 2.91
C LEU A 425 5.49 -41.78 4.13
N ARG A 426 4.25 -41.29 4.17
CA ARG A 426 3.32 -41.53 5.30
C ARG A 426 3.07 -43.02 5.53
N GLN A 427 2.90 -43.81 4.47
CA GLN A 427 2.73 -45.25 4.57
C GLN A 427 3.97 -45.93 5.16
N VAL A 428 5.17 -45.56 4.68
CA VAL A 428 6.43 -46.13 5.19
C VAL A 428 6.66 -45.76 6.66
N VAL A 429 6.37 -44.52 7.05
CA VAL A 429 6.46 -44.08 8.46
C VAL A 429 5.49 -44.87 9.34
N ALA A 430 4.21 -44.95 8.93
CA ALA A 430 3.20 -45.65 9.71
C ALA A 430 3.47 -47.17 9.82
N LEU A 431 3.94 -47.80 8.73
CA LEU A 431 4.34 -49.21 8.75
C LEU A 431 5.48 -49.44 9.73
N ARG A 432 6.53 -48.64 9.64
CA ARG A 432 7.69 -48.74 10.55
C ARG A 432 7.32 -48.50 12.01
N GLY A 433 6.44 -47.54 12.29
CA GLY A 433 5.95 -47.27 13.64
C GLY A 433 5.25 -48.48 14.24
N ARG A 434 4.36 -49.11 13.46
CA ARG A 434 3.72 -50.37 13.85
C ARG A 434 4.72 -51.48 14.09
N ASP A 435 5.66 -51.70 13.17
CA ASP A 435 6.67 -52.76 13.30
C ASP A 435 7.53 -52.58 14.57
N LEU A 436 7.91 -51.34 14.90
CA LEU A 436 8.67 -51.04 16.13
C LEU A 436 7.84 -51.24 17.40
N GLU A 437 6.56 -50.87 17.40
CA GLU A 437 5.65 -51.09 18.55
C GLU A 437 5.36 -52.57 18.75
N ASP A 438 5.10 -53.29 17.66
CA ASP A 438 4.90 -54.74 17.65
C ASP A 438 6.11 -55.48 18.22
N LYS A 439 7.32 -55.14 17.76
CA LYS A 439 8.57 -55.74 18.27
C LYS A 439 8.83 -55.38 19.74
N ARG A 440 8.51 -54.16 20.17
CA ARG A 440 8.60 -53.74 21.57
C ARG A 440 7.63 -54.53 22.45
N ASN A 441 6.40 -54.75 22.00
CA ASN A 441 5.41 -55.53 22.73
C ASN A 441 5.80 -57.02 22.82
N PHE A 442 6.41 -57.57 21.76
CA PHE A 442 6.97 -58.93 21.78
C PHE A 442 8.07 -59.10 22.83
N LEU A 443 9.04 -58.18 22.87
CA LEU A 443 10.13 -58.22 23.85
C LEU A 443 9.63 -57.99 25.28
N GLU A 444 8.62 -57.13 25.48
CA GLU A 444 7.96 -56.96 26.77
C GLU A 444 7.24 -58.25 27.21
N PHE A 445 6.58 -58.96 26.29
CA PHE A 445 5.99 -60.26 26.58
C PHE A 445 7.04 -61.26 27.09
N LEU A 446 8.18 -61.40 26.40
CA LEU A 446 9.26 -62.31 26.81
C LEU A 446 9.76 -61.96 28.23
N GLN A 447 10.01 -60.68 28.50
CA GLN A 447 10.45 -60.23 29.83
C GLN A 447 9.43 -60.56 30.92
N ARG A 448 8.13 -60.34 30.66
CA ARG A 448 7.06 -60.65 31.64
C ARG A 448 6.95 -62.15 31.89
N VAL A 449 7.10 -62.98 30.85
CA VAL A 449 7.13 -64.44 31.01
C VAL A 449 8.33 -64.86 31.85
N ASP A 450 9.53 -64.35 31.58
CA ASP A 450 10.74 -64.70 32.33
C ASP A 450 10.62 -64.32 33.82
N LEU A 451 10.05 -63.15 34.12
CA LEU A 451 9.77 -62.71 35.49
C LEU A 451 8.74 -63.63 36.18
N ALA A 452 7.68 -64.02 35.47
CA ALA A 452 6.68 -64.94 36.00
C ALA A 452 7.29 -66.34 36.27
N GLU A 453 8.10 -66.86 35.35
CA GLU A 453 8.77 -68.15 35.54
C GLU A 453 9.77 -68.16 36.70
N ALA A 454 10.53 -67.08 36.88
CA ALA A 454 11.44 -66.91 38.01
C ALA A 454 10.67 -66.83 39.35
N TRP A 455 9.52 -66.14 39.36
CA TRP A 455 8.63 -66.10 40.51
C TRP A 455 8.08 -67.50 40.85
N ILE A 456 7.60 -68.25 39.85
CA ILE A 456 7.12 -69.62 40.00
C ILE A 456 8.24 -70.52 40.56
N GLN A 457 9.44 -70.50 39.96
CA GLN A 457 10.59 -71.29 40.43
C GLN A 457 10.96 -70.98 41.88
N LYS A 458 10.99 -69.69 42.25
CA LYS A 458 11.25 -69.29 43.65
C LYS A 458 10.22 -69.89 44.59
N LYS A 459 8.94 -69.93 44.21
CA LYS A 459 7.87 -70.54 45.01
C LYS A 459 7.99 -72.06 45.03
N GLU A 460 8.23 -72.74 43.91
CA GLU A 460 8.45 -74.19 43.84
C GLU A 460 9.58 -74.66 44.76
N VAL A 461 10.72 -73.94 44.79
CA VAL A 461 11.84 -74.26 45.70
C VAL A 461 11.48 -74.08 47.18
N MET A 462 10.64 -73.10 47.50
CA MET A 462 10.13 -72.89 48.87
C MET A 462 9.17 -74.01 49.32
N VAL A 463 8.55 -74.72 48.38
CA VAL A 463 7.58 -75.80 48.64
C VAL A 463 8.25 -77.17 48.64
N ASN A 464 9.23 -77.38 47.76
CA ASN A 464 9.97 -78.64 47.63
C ASN A 464 11.04 -78.85 48.71
N THR A 465 11.18 -77.91 49.65
CA THR A 465 11.87 -78.19 50.92
C THR A 465 10.97 -79.10 51.74
N GLY A 466 11.07 -80.42 51.51
CA GLY A 466 10.30 -81.48 52.17
C GLY A 466 10.66 -81.67 53.65
N ASP A 467 10.80 -80.57 54.39
CA ASP A 467 11.08 -80.57 55.82
C ASP A 467 9.76 -80.78 56.57
N LEU A 468 9.57 -82.00 57.09
CA LEU A 468 8.35 -82.41 57.79
C LEU A 468 8.30 -81.98 59.27
N GLY A 469 9.21 -81.10 59.68
CA GLY A 469 9.35 -80.65 61.05
C GLY A 469 10.06 -81.68 61.93
N GLN A 470 10.98 -81.21 62.77
CA GLN A 470 11.78 -82.06 63.67
C GLN A 470 11.29 -81.97 65.13
N ASP A 471 10.60 -80.88 65.46
CA ASP A 471 10.00 -80.61 66.77
C ASP A 471 8.77 -79.68 66.63
N LEU A 472 7.99 -79.53 67.72
CA LEU A 472 6.75 -78.75 67.72
C LEU A 472 6.97 -77.27 67.35
N GLU A 473 8.11 -76.70 67.73
CA GLU A 473 8.45 -75.30 67.45
C GLU A 473 8.85 -75.09 65.99
N HIS A 474 9.54 -76.06 65.38
CA HIS A 474 9.82 -76.12 63.95
C HIS A 474 8.52 -76.31 63.15
N CYS A 475 7.62 -77.20 63.58
CA CYS A 475 6.30 -77.38 62.97
C CYS A 475 5.46 -76.09 63.01
N LEU A 476 5.43 -75.38 64.15
CA LEU A 476 4.73 -74.10 64.27
C LEU A 476 5.35 -73.01 63.38
N ARG A 477 6.68 -73.01 63.20
CA ARG A 477 7.39 -72.12 62.26
C ARG A 477 7.04 -72.43 60.82
N LEU A 478 7.03 -73.70 60.43
CA LEU A 478 6.63 -74.17 59.10
C LEU A 478 5.17 -73.83 58.84
N CYS A 479 4.25 -74.04 59.80
CA CYS A 479 2.85 -73.64 59.68
C CYS A 479 2.66 -72.11 59.63
N ARG A 480 3.55 -71.32 60.23
CA ARG A 480 3.52 -69.85 60.10
C ARG A 480 3.99 -69.43 58.71
N ARG A 481 5.09 -70.02 58.22
CA ARG A 481 5.63 -69.77 56.88
C ARG A 481 4.67 -70.23 55.77
N LEU A 482 3.98 -71.36 55.96
CA LEU A 482 2.94 -71.84 55.05
C LEU A 482 1.71 -70.91 55.06
N ARG A 483 1.31 -70.41 56.23
CA ARG A 483 0.23 -69.40 56.34
C ARG A 483 0.64 -68.04 55.77
N GLU A 484 1.90 -67.64 55.87
CA GLU A 484 2.44 -66.45 55.19
C GLU A 484 2.42 -66.63 53.66
N VAL A 485 2.73 -67.82 53.16
CA VAL A 485 2.63 -68.14 51.71
C VAL A 485 1.18 -68.20 51.25
N GLN A 486 0.26 -68.79 52.03
CA GLN A 486 -1.18 -68.90 51.73
C GLN A 486 -1.93 -67.56 51.84
N SER A 487 -1.58 -66.73 52.83
CA SER A 487 -2.13 -65.37 52.93
C SER A 487 -1.54 -64.44 51.89
N ALA A 488 -0.29 -64.64 51.44
CA ALA A 488 0.27 -63.95 50.29
C ALA A 488 -0.43 -64.37 48.98
N THR A 489 -0.68 -65.67 48.73
CA THR A 489 -1.43 -66.11 47.53
C THR A 489 -2.91 -65.71 47.54
N ALA A 490 -3.55 -65.63 48.71
CA ALA A 490 -4.94 -65.15 48.81
C ALA A 490 -5.07 -63.61 48.71
N ARG A 491 -4.02 -62.86 49.07
CA ARG A 491 -3.96 -61.39 48.99
C ARG A 491 -3.42 -60.90 47.63
N ASP A 492 -2.62 -61.72 46.92
CA ASP A 492 -2.12 -61.48 45.56
C ASP A 492 -3.03 -62.09 44.47
N THR A 493 -4.31 -61.69 44.41
CA THR A 493 -5.08 -61.79 43.14
C THR A 493 -4.36 -61.09 41.98
N VAL A 494 -3.41 -60.22 42.31
CA VAL A 494 -2.46 -59.55 41.42
C VAL A 494 -1.63 -60.55 40.60
N GLY A 495 -1.23 -61.70 41.16
CA GLY A 495 -0.46 -62.73 40.44
C GLY A 495 -1.26 -63.41 39.33
N ASP A 496 -2.51 -63.78 39.62
CA ASP A 496 -3.43 -64.33 38.62
C ASP A 496 -3.82 -63.29 37.57
N THR A 497 -4.01 -62.03 37.96
CA THR A 497 -4.22 -60.94 36.98
C THR A 497 -2.98 -60.67 36.14
N TYR A 498 -1.78 -60.88 36.68
CA TYR A 498 -0.52 -60.70 35.96
C TYR A 498 -0.33 -61.83 34.94
N ILE A 499 -0.59 -63.09 35.29
CA ILE A 499 -0.56 -64.23 34.36
C ILE A 499 -1.64 -64.10 33.28
N ARG A 500 -2.84 -63.61 33.63
CA ARG A 500 -3.87 -63.25 32.63
C ARG A 500 -3.39 -62.13 31.72
N SER A 501 -2.74 -61.09 32.24
CA SER A 501 -2.19 -60.00 31.42
C SER A 501 -1.10 -60.47 30.45
N ILE A 502 -0.28 -61.47 30.83
CA ILE A 502 0.69 -62.12 29.94
C ILE A 502 -0.04 -62.90 28.85
N SER A 503 -1.12 -63.60 29.21
CA SER A 503 -1.96 -64.33 28.26
C SER A 503 -2.68 -63.41 27.28
N ASP A 504 -3.20 -62.28 27.74
CA ASP A 504 -3.87 -61.27 26.91
C ASP A 504 -2.87 -60.61 25.95
N LEU A 505 -1.68 -60.24 26.44
CA LEU A 505 -0.59 -59.71 25.61
C LEU A 505 -0.19 -60.72 24.51
N SER A 506 -0.13 -62.02 24.83
CA SER A 506 0.15 -63.07 23.84
C SER A 506 -0.90 -63.16 22.73
N LEU A 507 -2.16 -62.82 23.02
CA LEU A 507 -3.25 -62.88 22.06
C LEU A 507 -3.26 -61.67 21.11
N GLN A 508 -2.73 -60.53 21.57
CA GLN A 508 -2.59 -59.30 20.77
C GLN A 508 -1.44 -59.37 19.76
N LEU A 509 -0.43 -60.23 20.00
CA LEU A 509 0.77 -60.38 19.17
C LEU A 509 0.62 -61.34 17.96
N LYS A 510 -0.60 -61.67 17.53
CA LYS A 510 -0.86 -62.71 16.50
C LYS A 510 -0.45 -62.37 15.06
N ASN A 511 -0.14 -61.11 14.76
CA ASN A 511 0.14 -60.63 13.39
C ASN A 511 1.65 -60.46 13.08
N GLN A 512 2.53 -61.13 13.84
CA GLN A 512 3.98 -60.94 13.77
C GLN A 512 4.69 -62.05 12.98
N ASP A 513 6.02 -61.99 12.91
CA ASP A 513 6.89 -62.97 12.26
C ASP A 513 6.52 -64.43 12.67
N PRO A 514 6.43 -65.38 11.72
CA PRO A 514 6.10 -66.77 12.02
C PRO A 514 6.94 -67.42 13.14
N GLU A 515 8.21 -67.06 13.28
CA GLU A 515 9.11 -67.58 14.33
C GLU A 515 8.81 -66.95 15.71
N GLU A 516 8.39 -65.68 15.75
CA GLU A 516 7.97 -65.01 16.98
C GLU A 516 6.67 -65.60 17.50
N VAL A 517 5.71 -65.87 16.61
CA VAL A 517 4.44 -66.51 16.97
C VAL A 517 4.66 -67.92 17.53
N LYS A 518 5.57 -68.70 16.93
CA LYS A 518 5.98 -70.00 17.49
C LYS A 518 6.56 -69.86 18.89
N THR A 519 7.45 -68.89 19.08
CA THR A 519 8.08 -68.60 20.37
C THR A 519 7.04 -68.21 21.42
N ILE A 520 6.09 -67.31 21.10
CA ILE A 520 4.99 -66.93 21.99
C ILE A 520 4.16 -68.14 22.40
N CYS A 521 3.77 -68.99 21.43
CA CYS A 521 2.97 -70.18 21.70
C CYS A 521 3.69 -71.19 22.59
N GLN A 522 4.99 -71.39 22.35
CA GLN A 522 5.84 -72.27 23.15
C GLN A 522 6.01 -71.74 24.58
N ARG A 523 6.38 -70.47 24.75
CA ARG A 523 6.57 -69.86 26.08
C ARG A 523 5.26 -69.83 26.88
N ARG A 524 4.13 -69.54 26.22
CA ARG A 524 2.80 -69.58 26.85
C ARG A 524 2.39 -70.98 27.29
N SER A 525 2.64 -72.01 26.48
CA SER A 525 2.31 -73.38 26.87
C SER A 525 3.18 -73.87 28.03
N GLN A 526 4.46 -73.49 28.06
CA GLN A 526 5.35 -73.76 29.20
C GLN A 526 4.85 -73.13 30.50
N LEU A 527 4.42 -71.86 30.45
CA LEU A 527 3.87 -71.16 31.62
C LEU A 527 2.54 -71.78 32.09
N ASN A 528 1.63 -72.10 31.17
CA ASN A 528 0.32 -72.68 31.50
C ASN A 528 0.41 -74.13 32.00
N ASN A 529 1.41 -74.89 31.55
CA ASN A 529 1.58 -76.30 31.93
C ASN A 529 2.37 -76.49 33.23
N ARG A 530 2.91 -75.43 33.86
CA ARG A 530 3.46 -75.52 35.22
C ARG A 530 2.31 -75.51 36.22
N PRO A 531 2.06 -76.61 36.97
CA PRO A 531 0.96 -76.65 37.92
C PRO A 531 1.23 -75.70 39.09
N VAL A 532 0.29 -74.79 39.37
CA VAL A 532 0.20 -74.14 40.68
C VAL A 532 -0.20 -75.24 41.67
N PRO A 533 0.61 -75.58 42.69
CA PRO A 533 0.29 -76.69 43.59
C PRO A 533 -1.05 -76.47 44.29
N ASP A 534 -1.94 -77.46 44.18
CA ASP A 534 -3.27 -77.42 44.80
C ASP A 534 -3.15 -77.77 46.29
N TRP A 535 -3.09 -76.73 47.12
CA TRP A 535 -2.85 -76.82 48.57
C TRP A 535 -3.98 -77.48 49.37
N ALA A 536 -5.14 -77.74 48.76
CA ALA A 536 -6.33 -78.23 49.46
C ALA A 536 -6.42 -79.76 49.57
N GLY A 537 -5.66 -80.51 48.75
CA GLY A 537 -5.90 -81.96 48.57
C GLY A 537 -5.17 -82.92 49.52
N GLN A 538 -4.08 -82.50 50.19
CA GLN A 538 -3.20 -83.44 50.91
C GLN A 538 -3.30 -83.39 52.45
N GLY A 539 -4.04 -82.46 53.06
CA GLY A 539 -4.17 -82.34 54.52
C GLY A 539 -5.42 -82.99 55.13
N GLY A 540 -6.31 -83.56 54.32
CA GLY A 540 -7.68 -83.92 54.74
C GLY A 540 -7.88 -85.33 55.32
N GLN A 541 -6.85 -86.16 55.39
CA GLN A 541 -7.01 -87.61 55.59
C GLN A 541 -6.40 -88.16 56.88
N GLU A 542 -6.28 -87.41 57.99
CA GLU A 542 -5.69 -88.02 59.20
C GLU A 542 -6.11 -87.47 60.57
N MET A 543 -7.31 -86.88 60.71
CA MET A 543 -7.78 -86.47 62.04
C MET A 543 -9.27 -86.70 62.27
N GLY A 544 -9.65 -87.98 62.30
CA GLY A 544 -10.91 -88.45 62.86
C GLY A 544 -10.71 -89.09 64.22
N ARG A 545 -10.86 -88.32 65.31
CA ARG A 545 -11.35 -88.79 66.63
C ARG A 545 -11.74 -87.56 67.48
N GLN A 546 -13.03 -87.47 67.81
CA GLN A 546 -13.53 -86.60 68.88
C GLN A 546 -13.09 -87.11 70.27
N PRO A 547 -13.14 -86.26 71.31
CA PRO A 547 -14.29 -86.34 72.22
C PRO A 547 -14.84 -84.98 72.70
N SER A 548 -16.16 -84.85 72.57
CA SER A 548 -17.22 -84.51 73.55
C SER A 548 -16.99 -83.60 74.79
N GLN A 549 -18.03 -82.78 75.03
CA GLN A 549 -18.51 -82.09 76.28
C GLN A 549 -17.88 -80.71 76.61
N ALA A 550 -18.49 -79.57 76.22
CA ALA A 550 -19.53 -78.74 76.89
C ALA A 550 -18.94 -77.65 77.83
N PRO A 551 -19.65 -76.55 78.19
CA PRO A 551 -20.48 -75.60 77.43
C PRO A 551 -20.12 -74.09 77.65
N LEU A 552 -20.63 -73.23 76.77
CA LEU A 552 -20.97 -71.79 76.94
C LEU A 552 -20.03 -70.85 77.73
N PHE A 553 -19.44 -69.87 77.05
CA PHE A 553 -19.71 -68.47 77.38
C PHE A 553 -19.63 -67.58 76.14
N THR A 554 -20.66 -66.75 76.03
CA THR A 554 -20.81 -65.58 75.17
C THR A 554 -19.52 -64.77 75.12
N THR A 555 -19.01 -64.51 73.92
CA THR A 555 -18.45 -63.25 73.41
C THR A 555 -17.74 -63.60 72.11
N THR A 556 -18.46 -63.54 70.99
CA THR A 556 -17.81 -63.35 69.68
C THR A 556 -17.55 -61.86 69.54
N PRO A 557 -16.28 -61.38 69.58
CA PRO A 557 -15.98 -59.98 69.33
C PRO A 557 -16.18 -59.73 67.83
N TRP A 558 -17.18 -58.93 67.49
CA TRP A 558 -17.31 -58.30 66.18
C TRP A 558 -17.04 -56.79 66.35
N PRO A 559 -16.14 -56.16 65.58
CA PRO A 559 -15.27 -56.72 64.54
C PRO A 559 -13.79 -56.86 64.96
N ALA A 560 -13.05 -57.60 64.12
CA ALA A 560 -11.61 -57.85 64.23
C ALA A 560 -10.76 -56.55 64.32
N PRO A 561 -9.57 -56.62 64.95
CA PRO A 561 -8.63 -55.49 65.07
C PRO A 561 -8.23 -54.85 63.73
N GLU A 562 -8.37 -55.56 62.59
CA GLU A 562 -8.05 -55.04 61.25
C GLU A 562 -8.99 -53.92 60.76
N GLN A 563 -10.25 -53.88 61.20
CA GLN A 563 -11.23 -52.84 60.81
C GLN A 563 -11.10 -51.56 61.67
N ALA A 564 -10.70 -51.70 62.93
CA ALA A 564 -10.35 -50.56 63.78
C ALA A 564 -9.02 -49.93 63.35
N LYS A 565 -8.06 -50.73 62.86
CA LYS A 565 -6.77 -50.27 62.35
C LYS A 565 -6.90 -49.43 61.09
N THR A 566 -7.77 -49.82 60.17
CA THR A 566 -8.06 -49.07 58.93
C THR A 566 -8.78 -47.74 59.19
N LEU A 567 -9.70 -47.69 60.18
CA LEU A 567 -10.33 -46.44 60.63
C LEU A 567 -9.36 -45.51 61.39
N GLN A 568 -8.42 -46.08 62.15
CA GLN A 568 -7.37 -45.32 62.85
C GLN A 568 -6.28 -44.81 61.90
N GLU A 569 -5.89 -45.58 60.88
CA GLU A 569 -5.01 -45.15 59.79
C GLU A 569 -5.68 -44.09 58.91
N ALA A 570 -6.98 -44.17 58.68
CA ALA A 570 -7.74 -43.10 58.02
C ALA A 570 -7.81 -41.82 58.88
N CYS A 571 -7.96 -41.94 60.21
CA CYS A 571 -7.89 -40.79 61.13
C CYS A 571 -6.47 -40.19 61.24
N ALA A 572 -5.43 -41.02 61.21
CA ALA A 572 -4.03 -40.60 61.20
C ALA A 572 -3.64 -39.90 59.87
N ARG A 573 -4.27 -40.28 58.75
CA ARG A 573 -4.17 -39.54 57.49
C ARG A 573 -4.90 -38.18 57.55
N GLY A 574 -5.95 -38.07 58.36
CA GLY A 574 -6.66 -36.80 58.62
C GLY A 574 -5.84 -35.76 59.38
N SER A 575 -4.88 -36.16 60.22
CA SER A 575 -3.94 -35.21 60.87
C SER A 575 -2.92 -34.59 59.90
N LEU A 576 -2.77 -35.12 58.68
CA LEU A 576 -1.91 -34.52 57.65
C LEU A 576 -2.44 -33.17 57.14
N ILE A 577 -3.71 -32.85 57.40
CA ILE A 577 -4.35 -31.59 56.98
C ILE A 577 -3.66 -30.36 57.62
N GLN A 578 -3.16 -30.47 58.86
CA GLN A 578 -2.46 -29.37 59.54
C GLN A 578 -1.00 -29.21 59.10
N THR A 579 -0.38 -30.26 58.56
CA THR A 579 1.01 -30.21 58.03
C THR A 579 1.11 -29.63 56.62
N LEU A 580 -0.01 -29.44 55.91
CA LEU A 580 -0.04 -28.99 54.52
C LEU A 580 0.03 -27.47 54.34
N GLU A 581 -0.22 -26.68 55.39
CA GLU A 581 -0.14 -25.21 55.32
C GLU A 581 1.28 -24.68 55.02
N GLY A 582 2.31 -25.54 55.05
CA GLY A 582 3.70 -25.20 54.73
C GLY A 582 4.23 -25.68 53.37
N GLN A 583 3.50 -26.52 52.61
CA GLN A 583 4.02 -27.09 51.36
C GLN A 583 3.69 -26.20 50.15
N LYS A 584 4.73 -25.74 49.43
CA LYS A 584 4.62 -24.71 48.37
C LYS A 584 4.75 -25.26 46.95
N ASP A 585 5.03 -26.54 46.76
CA ASP A 585 5.42 -27.07 45.44
C ASP A 585 4.24 -27.71 44.69
N LEU A 586 4.06 -27.34 43.41
CA LEU A 586 2.97 -27.80 42.55
C LEU A 586 2.99 -29.32 42.36
N GLU A 587 4.17 -29.93 42.26
CA GLU A 587 4.35 -31.37 42.11
C GLU A 587 3.85 -32.14 43.34
N SER A 588 4.15 -31.63 44.54
CA SER A 588 3.67 -32.22 45.80
C SER A 588 2.15 -32.15 45.92
N ILE A 589 1.52 -31.05 45.48
CA ILE A 589 0.07 -30.90 45.47
C ILE A 589 -0.57 -31.85 44.45
N GLN A 590 0.01 -32.01 43.26
CA GLN A 590 -0.47 -32.95 42.24
C GLN A 590 -0.35 -34.41 42.68
N GLU A 591 0.75 -34.79 43.35
CA GLU A 591 0.92 -36.12 43.92
C GLU A 591 -0.14 -36.41 45.00
N LEU A 592 -0.46 -35.42 45.84
CA LEU A 592 -1.53 -35.53 46.84
C LEU A 592 -2.92 -35.62 46.21
N MET A 593 -3.19 -34.88 45.14
CA MET A 593 -4.44 -35.01 44.36
C MET A 593 -4.58 -36.42 43.78
N TRP A 594 -3.50 -37.00 43.26
CA TRP A 594 -3.49 -38.38 42.78
C TRP A 594 -3.74 -39.38 43.91
N LYS A 595 -3.08 -39.23 45.06
CA LYS A 595 -3.31 -40.06 46.26
C LYS A 595 -4.76 -39.97 46.74
N HIS A 596 -5.35 -38.77 46.72
CA HIS A 596 -6.76 -38.58 47.02
C HIS A 596 -7.66 -39.29 46.00
N LYS A 597 -7.30 -39.28 44.71
CA LYS A 597 -8.06 -39.97 43.68
C LYS A 597 -8.09 -41.49 43.87
N VAL A 598 -6.97 -42.07 44.30
CA VAL A 598 -6.89 -43.49 44.68
C VAL A 598 -7.77 -43.78 45.89
N LEU A 599 -7.76 -42.91 46.91
CA LEU A 599 -8.64 -43.03 48.07
C LEU A 599 -10.13 -42.98 47.69
N GLU A 600 -10.55 -42.10 46.77
CA GLU A 600 -11.93 -42.07 46.26
C GLU A 600 -12.33 -43.41 45.62
N GLN A 601 -11.41 -44.06 44.90
CA GLN A 601 -11.66 -45.37 44.27
C GLN A 601 -11.80 -46.48 45.33
N GLU A 602 -10.93 -46.50 46.35
CA GLU A 602 -11.02 -47.44 47.47
C GLU A 602 -12.31 -47.25 48.27
N MET A 603 -12.71 -45.99 48.51
CA MET A 603 -13.97 -45.65 49.16
C MET A 603 -15.18 -46.14 48.34
N GLY A 604 -15.13 -46.06 47.01
CA GLY A 604 -16.17 -46.62 46.15
C GLY A 604 -16.38 -48.13 46.35
N LEU A 605 -15.32 -48.89 46.61
CA LEU A 605 -15.41 -50.33 46.90
C LEU A 605 -16.00 -50.60 48.28
N ILE A 606 -15.62 -49.80 49.28
CA ILE A 606 -16.15 -49.88 50.65
C ILE A 606 -17.64 -49.52 50.66
N GLN A 607 -18.06 -48.55 49.85
CA GLN A 607 -19.46 -48.13 49.73
C GLN A 607 -20.38 -49.30 49.38
N VAL A 608 -20.02 -50.12 48.39
CA VAL A 608 -20.80 -51.30 47.97
C VAL A 608 -20.93 -52.33 49.11
N GLN A 609 -19.88 -52.48 49.92
CA GLN A 609 -19.89 -53.39 51.08
C GLN A 609 -20.76 -52.84 52.22
N VAL A 610 -20.69 -51.53 52.50
CA VAL A 610 -21.50 -50.83 53.50
C VAL A 610 -22.98 -50.89 53.13
N GLU A 611 -23.34 -50.66 51.86
CA GLU A 611 -24.71 -50.76 51.34
C GLU A 611 -25.24 -52.21 51.41
N SER A 612 -24.40 -53.20 51.07
CA SER A 612 -24.77 -54.62 51.21
C SER A 612 -25.02 -55.02 52.67
N LEU A 613 -24.15 -54.58 53.59
CA LEU A 613 -24.30 -54.84 55.02
C LEU A 613 -25.52 -54.11 55.58
N GLU A 614 -25.77 -52.88 55.15
CA GLU A 614 -26.96 -52.11 55.51
C GLU A 614 -28.25 -52.85 55.12
N HIS A 615 -28.32 -53.35 53.89
CA HIS A 615 -29.48 -54.10 53.39
C HIS A 615 -29.67 -55.43 54.15
N LYS A 616 -28.58 -56.18 54.39
CA LYS A 616 -28.61 -57.43 55.17
C LYS A 616 -29.07 -57.21 56.61
N VAL A 617 -28.55 -56.17 57.28
CA VAL A 617 -28.96 -55.82 58.64
C VAL A 617 -30.41 -55.33 58.68
N GLY A 618 -30.85 -54.54 57.69
CA GLY A 618 -32.25 -54.12 57.55
C GLY A 618 -33.22 -55.30 57.45
N HIS A 619 -32.88 -56.28 56.62
CA HIS A 619 -33.69 -57.51 56.47
C HIS A 619 -33.69 -58.39 57.73
N LEU A 620 -32.57 -58.45 58.46
CA LEU A 620 -32.48 -59.17 59.74
C LEU A 620 -33.29 -58.50 60.86
N CYS A 621 -33.30 -57.17 60.92
CA CYS A 621 -34.12 -56.41 61.86
C CYS A 621 -35.62 -56.61 61.62
N GLN A 622 -36.06 -56.76 60.36
CA GLN A 622 -37.45 -57.07 60.00
C GLN A 622 -37.87 -58.49 60.42
N ARG A 623 -36.95 -59.46 60.37
CA ARG A 623 -37.23 -60.87 60.72
C ARG A 623 -37.14 -61.17 62.22
N ARG A 624 -36.40 -60.38 63.02
CA ARG A 624 -36.23 -60.60 64.47
C ARG A 624 -36.34 -59.30 65.29
N PRO A 625 -37.53 -58.94 65.79
CA PRO A 625 -37.73 -57.69 66.55
C PRO A 625 -37.00 -57.64 67.90
N GLY A 626 -36.74 -58.79 68.55
CA GLY A 626 -36.07 -58.83 69.86
C GLY A 626 -34.58 -58.45 69.88
N ALA A 627 -33.88 -58.56 68.74
CA ALA A 627 -32.48 -58.14 68.57
C ALA A 627 -32.33 -56.86 67.71
N ALA A 628 -33.46 -56.30 67.24
CA ALA A 628 -33.50 -55.22 66.28
C ALA A 628 -32.94 -53.91 66.84
N HIS A 629 -33.12 -53.61 68.13
CA HIS A 629 -32.63 -52.37 68.74
C HIS A 629 -31.09 -52.31 68.77
N GLY A 630 -30.41 -53.40 69.16
CA GLY A 630 -28.94 -53.47 69.18
C GLY A 630 -28.32 -53.48 67.78
N LEU A 631 -28.92 -54.22 66.83
CA LEU A 631 -28.47 -54.23 65.44
C LEU A 631 -28.73 -52.90 64.71
N SER A 632 -29.85 -52.23 65.01
CA SER A 632 -30.18 -50.91 64.47
C SER A 632 -29.23 -49.83 65.01
N HIS A 633 -28.89 -49.86 66.29
CA HIS A 633 -27.88 -48.96 66.87
C HIS A 633 -26.51 -49.17 66.21
N LYS A 634 -26.08 -50.43 66.03
CA LYS A 634 -24.80 -50.75 65.37
C LYS A 634 -24.78 -50.35 63.89
N LYS A 635 -25.91 -50.49 63.19
CA LYS A 635 -26.10 -49.96 61.82
C LYS A 635 -25.94 -48.43 61.80
N GLN A 636 -26.58 -47.71 62.73
CA GLN A 636 -26.47 -46.26 62.84
C GLN A 636 -25.04 -45.79 63.13
N GLU A 637 -24.31 -46.47 64.01
CA GLU A 637 -22.90 -46.18 64.29
C GLU A 637 -22.01 -46.36 63.04
N MET A 638 -22.17 -47.49 62.33
CA MET A 638 -21.43 -47.78 61.10
C MET A 638 -21.71 -46.73 60.03
N MET A 639 -22.98 -46.41 59.79
CA MET A 639 -23.37 -45.38 58.82
C MET A 639 -22.87 -44.00 59.25
N GLY A 640 -22.93 -43.66 60.54
CA GLY A 640 -22.37 -42.43 61.08
C GLY A 640 -20.86 -42.29 60.82
N SER A 641 -20.09 -43.36 61.05
CA SER A 641 -18.66 -43.40 60.73
C SER A 641 -18.38 -43.30 59.23
N TRP A 642 -19.20 -43.95 58.39
CA TRP A 642 -19.09 -43.89 56.93
C TRP A 642 -19.34 -42.47 56.39
N TRP A 643 -20.41 -41.81 56.83
CA TRP A 643 -20.72 -40.42 56.44
C TRP A 643 -19.65 -39.44 56.90
N GLN A 644 -19.06 -39.65 58.09
CA GLN A 644 -17.94 -38.83 58.56
C GLN A 644 -16.69 -38.98 57.69
N LEU A 645 -16.36 -40.21 57.27
CA LEU A 645 -15.24 -40.46 56.37
C LEU A 645 -15.48 -39.82 55.00
N GLN A 646 -16.69 -39.98 54.44
CA GLN A 646 -17.09 -39.36 53.17
C GLN A 646 -17.03 -37.82 53.23
N SER A 647 -17.54 -37.23 54.30
CA SER A 647 -17.47 -35.77 54.51
C SER A 647 -16.02 -35.27 54.63
N ARG A 648 -15.14 -36.01 55.33
CA ARG A 648 -13.73 -35.65 55.45
C ARG A 648 -12.97 -35.77 54.14
N ALA A 649 -13.21 -36.84 53.37
CA ALA A 649 -12.62 -37.02 52.05
C ALA A 649 -13.05 -35.89 51.10
N GLN A 650 -14.35 -35.55 51.09
CA GLN A 650 -14.88 -34.46 50.27
C GLN A 650 -14.27 -33.10 50.63
N LYS A 651 -14.13 -32.78 51.93
CA LYS A 651 -13.46 -31.56 52.38
C LYS A 651 -11.98 -31.52 51.98
N TRP A 652 -11.30 -32.67 52.00
CA TRP A 652 -9.90 -32.75 51.59
C TRP A 652 -9.72 -32.52 50.08
N LYS A 653 -10.65 -33.03 49.28
CA LYS A 653 -10.73 -32.76 47.83
C LYS A 653 -10.85 -31.27 47.54
N GLU A 654 -11.84 -30.64 48.15
CA GLU A 654 -12.12 -29.21 47.97
C GLU A 654 -10.91 -28.35 48.35
N LEU A 655 -10.21 -28.73 49.43
CA LEU A 655 -8.98 -28.06 49.85
C LEU A 655 -7.82 -28.25 48.84
N LEU A 656 -7.59 -29.47 48.35
CA LEU A 656 -6.54 -29.75 47.37
C LEU A 656 -6.80 -29.04 46.04
N ASP A 657 -8.05 -29.06 45.56
CA ASP A 657 -8.46 -28.33 44.37
C ASP A 657 -8.24 -26.82 44.54
N ALA A 658 -8.57 -26.27 45.71
CA ALA A 658 -8.35 -24.86 46.01
C ALA A 658 -6.85 -24.48 46.05
N LEU A 659 -6.01 -25.29 46.70
CA LEU A 659 -4.56 -25.09 46.77
C LEU A 659 -3.91 -25.18 45.38
N HIS A 660 -4.34 -26.11 44.54
CA HIS A 660 -3.87 -26.25 43.17
C HIS A 660 -4.24 -25.03 42.31
N GLN A 661 -5.47 -24.53 42.44
CA GLN A 661 -5.91 -23.31 41.76
C GLN A 661 -5.13 -22.08 42.23
N ALA A 662 -4.86 -21.98 43.53
CA ALA A 662 -4.05 -20.89 44.09
C ALA A 662 -2.62 -20.90 43.55
N GLN A 663 -1.99 -22.06 43.42
CA GLN A 663 -0.64 -22.17 42.86
C GLN A 663 -0.57 -21.83 41.37
N LYS A 664 -1.54 -22.30 40.57
CA LYS A 664 -1.66 -21.90 39.16
C LYS A 664 -1.83 -20.40 39.02
N LEU A 665 -2.70 -19.82 39.84
CA LEU A 665 -2.92 -18.37 39.87
C LEU A 665 -1.62 -17.63 40.22
N GLN A 666 -0.87 -18.12 41.21
CA GLN A 666 0.39 -17.50 41.63
C GLN A 666 1.46 -17.56 40.54
N ALA A 667 1.56 -18.66 39.78
CA ALA A 667 2.46 -18.76 38.63
C ALA A 667 2.09 -17.75 37.52
N LEU A 668 0.81 -17.67 37.16
CA LEU A 668 0.32 -16.72 36.15
C LEU A 668 0.50 -15.26 36.60
N LEU A 669 0.31 -14.97 37.88
CA LEU A 669 0.55 -13.64 38.46
C LEU A 669 2.02 -13.23 38.32
N GLN A 670 2.96 -14.13 38.60
CA GLN A 670 4.40 -13.86 38.46
C GLN A 670 4.79 -13.62 37.00
N GLU A 671 4.28 -14.44 36.08
CA GLU A 671 4.53 -14.25 34.63
C GLU A 671 4.06 -12.88 34.15
N LEU A 672 2.82 -12.49 34.51
CA LEU A 672 2.25 -11.20 34.13
C LEU A 672 2.98 -10.02 34.79
N LEU A 673 3.43 -10.18 36.03
CA LEU A 673 4.23 -9.16 36.71
C LEU A 673 5.57 -8.92 36.02
N VAL A 674 6.32 -9.99 35.74
CA VAL A 674 7.61 -9.90 35.03
C VAL A 674 7.42 -9.30 33.64
N TRP A 675 6.37 -9.71 32.93
CA TRP A 675 6.02 -9.14 31.64
C TRP A 675 5.75 -7.63 31.72
N ALA A 676 4.88 -7.20 32.64
CA ALA A 676 4.51 -5.79 32.79
C ALA A 676 5.73 -4.93 33.15
N GLN A 677 6.59 -5.43 34.05
CA GLN A 677 7.83 -4.76 34.44
C GLN A 677 8.82 -4.62 33.29
N ARG A 678 9.03 -5.69 32.50
CA ARG A 678 9.90 -5.66 31.31
C ARG A 678 9.39 -4.62 30.31
N LEU A 679 8.10 -4.68 29.96
CA LEU A 679 7.52 -3.81 28.94
C LEU A 679 7.54 -2.35 29.37
N ARG A 680 7.31 -2.07 30.66
CA ARG A 680 7.43 -0.74 31.25
C ARG A 680 8.86 -0.23 31.15
N ALA A 681 9.85 -1.03 31.56
CA ALA A 681 11.26 -0.65 31.49
C ALA A 681 11.72 -0.36 30.05
N GLU A 682 11.26 -1.13 29.06
CA GLU A 682 11.53 -0.88 27.65
C GLU A 682 10.97 0.48 27.18
N MET A 683 9.78 0.87 27.64
CA MET A 683 9.20 2.18 27.32
C MET A 683 9.93 3.33 28.02
N ASP A 684 10.37 3.12 29.26
CA ASP A 684 11.11 4.13 30.04
C ASP A 684 12.53 4.37 29.48
N LEU A 685 13.15 3.35 28.85
CA LEU A 685 14.50 3.45 28.27
C LEU A 685 14.55 4.16 26.91
N GLN A 686 13.43 4.30 26.21
CA GLN A 686 13.41 4.95 24.90
C GLN A 686 13.40 6.48 25.03
N GLY A 687 14.47 7.12 24.56
CA GLY A 687 14.60 8.57 24.51
C GLY A 687 13.81 9.22 23.38
N ALA A 688 13.75 10.56 23.37
CA ALA A 688 13.03 11.33 22.36
C ALA A 688 13.56 11.08 20.93
N PRO A 689 12.69 11.03 19.91
CA PRO A 689 13.11 10.78 18.54
C PRO A 689 13.94 11.95 17.97
N CYS A 690 15.23 11.70 17.71
CA CYS A 690 16.13 12.69 17.13
C CYS A 690 16.03 12.81 15.59
N SER A 691 15.26 11.93 14.93
CA SER A 691 15.15 11.93 13.47
C SER A 691 13.75 11.48 13.00
N PRO A 692 13.31 11.92 11.81
CA PRO A 692 12.01 11.51 11.25
C PRO A 692 11.93 10.01 10.95
N ALA A 693 13.06 9.35 10.66
CA ALA A 693 13.12 7.90 10.52
C ALA A 693 13.01 7.18 11.87
N GLY A 694 13.66 7.71 12.91
CA GLY A 694 13.54 7.22 14.28
C GLY A 694 12.12 7.35 14.83
N ALA A 695 11.43 8.46 14.54
CA ALA A 695 10.04 8.66 14.94
C ALA A 695 9.09 7.60 14.34
N ARG A 696 9.28 7.22 13.07
CA ARG A 696 8.47 6.16 12.43
C ARG A 696 8.71 4.79 13.06
N HIS A 697 9.98 4.44 13.28
CA HIS A 697 10.33 3.19 13.95
C HIS A 697 9.73 3.10 15.35
N MET A 698 9.83 4.17 16.14
CA MET A 698 9.23 4.22 17.47
C MET A 698 7.70 4.12 17.43
N LEU A 699 7.04 4.62 16.38
CA LEU A 699 5.60 4.48 16.19
C LEU A 699 5.20 3.04 15.87
N ASP A 700 5.97 2.35 15.03
CA ASP A 700 5.76 0.93 14.74
C ASP A 700 5.99 0.06 16.00
N GLU A 701 7.04 0.34 16.77
CA GLU A 701 7.28 -0.33 18.06
C GLU A 701 6.17 -0.04 19.08
N HIS A 702 5.68 1.20 19.14
CA HIS A 702 4.53 1.55 19.98
C HIS A 702 3.28 0.75 19.58
N GLN A 703 2.97 0.64 18.29
CA GLN A 703 1.84 -0.20 17.83
C GLN A 703 2.03 -1.68 18.16
N ALA A 704 3.25 -2.21 18.04
CA ALA A 704 3.56 -3.60 18.41
C ALA A 704 3.34 -3.84 19.91
N ARG A 705 3.81 -2.93 20.78
CA ARG A 705 3.59 -2.99 22.23
C ARG A 705 2.11 -2.90 22.59
N LYS A 706 1.31 -2.11 21.85
CA LYS A 706 -0.15 -2.07 22.01
C LYS A 706 -0.80 -3.43 21.77
N ALA A 707 -0.44 -4.06 20.66
CA ALA A 707 -0.96 -5.38 20.31
C ALA A 707 -0.56 -6.42 21.37
N GLU A 708 0.65 -6.31 21.92
CA GLU A 708 1.12 -7.17 23.01
C GLU A 708 0.31 -6.98 24.32
N ILE A 709 -0.04 -5.74 24.68
CA ILE A 709 -0.90 -5.43 25.84
C ILE A 709 -2.32 -5.96 25.60
N ASP A 710 -2.87 -5.74 24.40
CA ASP A 710 -4.22 -6.17 24.05
C ASP A 710 -4.35 -7.70 24.07
N ALA A 711 -3.34 -8.43 23.58
CA ALA A 711 -3.33 -9.89 23.59
C ALA A 711 -3.33 -10.51 25.00
N ARG A 712 -2.84 -9.78 26.02
CA ARG A 712 -2.79 -10.26 27.41
C ARG A 712 -3.98 -9.81 28.26
N ARG A 713 -4.91 -9.02 27.71
CA ARG A 713 -6.07 -8.49 28.42
C ARG A 713 -6.94 -9.59 29.03
N ASP A 714 -7.20 -10.65 28.27
CA ASP A 714 -8.02 -11.78 28.72
C ASP A 714 -7.35 -12.51 29.88
N SER A 715 -6.03 -12.75 29.81
CA SER A 715 -5.26 -13.37 30.89
C SER A 715 -5.27 -12.53 32.17
N ILE A 716 -5.14 -11.22 32.06
CA ILE A 716 -5.24 -10.29 33.21
C ILE A 716 -6.64 -10.38 33.84
N SER A 717 -7.69 -10.33 33.03
CA SER A 717 -9.08 -10.43 33.51
C SER A 717 -9.38 -11.79 34.18
N LEU A 718 -8.81 -12.86 33.64
CA LEU A 718 -8.94 -14.21 34.18
C LEU A 718 -8.24 -14.32 35.53
N VAL A 719 -7.03 -13.77 35.66
CA VAL A 719 -6.26 -13.76 36.91
C VAL A 719 -6.97 -12.92 37.98
N GLN A 720 -7.47 -11.74 37.62
CA GLN A 720 -8.23 -10.89 38.55
C GLN A 720 -9.51 -11.56 39.04
N SER A 721 -10.32 -12.12 38.12
CA SER A 721 -11.58 -12.78 38.47
C SER A 721 -11.37 -14.09 39.25
N THR A 722 -10.35 -14.88 38.90
CA THR A 722 -9.98 -16.11 39.62
C THR A 722 -9.45 -15.77 41.02
N GLY A 723 -8.60 -14.75 41.11
CA GLY A 723 -8.08 -14.23 42.37
C GLY A 723 -9.19 -13.74 43.29
N GLN A 724 -10.07 -12.86 42.82
CA GLN A 724 -11.21 -12.37 43.60
C GLN A 724 -12.13 -13.50 44.08
N ARG A 725 -12.37 -14.52 43.25
CA ARG A 725 -13.15 -15.70 43.63
C ARG A 725 -12.50 -16.47 44.79
N LEU A 726 -11.19 -16.73 44.70
CA LEU A 726 -10.45 -17.42 45.77
C LEU A 726 -10.41 -16.61 47.07
N LEU A 727 -10.41 -15.29 46.98
CA LEU A 727 -10.50 -14.40 48.15
C LEU A 727 -11.88 -14.40 48.80
N ALA A 728 -12.95 -14.51 47.99
CA ALA A 728 -14.32 -14.61 48.49
C ALA A 728 -14.58 -15.95 49.20
N THR A 729 -13.90 -17.03 48.79
CA THR A 729 -14.01 -18.36 49.41
C THR A 729 -13.20 -18.51 50.71
N GLY A 730 -12.44 -17.50 51.14
CA GLY A 730 -11.67 -17.55 52.39
C GLY A 730 -10.44 -18.48 52.33
N HIS A 731 -9.73 -18.49 51.19
CA HIS A 731 -8.60 -19.38 50.94
C HIS A 731 -7.43 -19.21 51.96
N PRO A 732 -6.73 -20.27 52.39
CA PRO A 732 -5.60 -20.18 53.34
C PRO A 732 -4.45 -19.27 52.84
N SER A 733 -4.20 -19.24 51.54
CA SER A 733 -3.21 -18.34 50.90
C SER A 733 -3.76 -16.96 50.52
N ALA A 734 -4.95 -16.57 51.00
CA ALA A 734 -5.57 -15.28 50.70
C ALA A 734 -4.67 -14.05 50.91
N PRO A 735 -3.84 -13.92 51.98
CA PRO A 735 -2.99 -12.75 52.13
C PRO A 735 -1.93 -12.63 51.02
N GLY A 736 -1.30 -13.75 50.62
CA GLY A 736 -0.33 -13.77 49.54
C GLY A 736 -0.96 -13.46 48.17
N ILE A 737 -2.16 -13.99 47.91
CA ILE A 737 -2.91 -13.71 46.68
C ILE A 737 -3.34 -12.23 46.63
N ARG A 738 -3.83 -11.65 47.74
CA ARG A 738 -4.17 -10.22 47.82
C ARG A 738 -2.97 -9.34 47.51
N GLN A 739 -1.81 -9.64 48.11
CA GLN A 739 -0.59 -8.88 47.90
C GLN A 739 -0.12 -8.98 46.44
N ALA A 740 -0.13 -10.17 45.85
CA ALA A 740 0.30 -10.37 44.47
C ALA A 740 -0.65 -9.70 43.45
N LEU A 741 -1.97 -9.74 43.69
CA LEU A 741 -2.95 -9.02 42.86
C LEU A 741 -2.75 -7.50 42.96
N ALA A 742 -2.56 -6.97 44.16
CA ALA A 742 -2.30 -5.55 44.37
C ALA A 742 -0.99 -5.10 43.69
N ALA A 743 0.07 -5.92 43.75
CA ALA A 743 1.32 -5.66 43.06
C ALA A 743 1.13 -5.64 41.53
N LEU A 744 0.37 -6.60 40.97
CA LEU A 744 0.08 -6.63 39.54
C LEU A 744 -0.73 -5.41 39.11
N GLU A 745 -1.75 -5.04 39.87
CA GLU A 745 -2.59 -3.88 39.58
C GLU A 745 -1.79 -2.57 39.64
N GLN A 746 -0.88 -2.45 40.61
CA GLN A 746 0.07 -1.34 40.67
C GLN A 746 0.98 -1.29 39.44
N GLU A 747 1.58 -2.41 39.03
CA GLU A 747 2.44 -2.44 37.84
C GLU A 747 1.68 -2.19 36.53
N LEU A 748 0.46 -2.71 36.39
CA LEU A 748 -0.39 -2.43 35.23
C LEU A 748 -0.77 -0.96 35.15
N SER A 749 -1.05 -0.31 36.29
CA SER A 749 -1.28 1.14 36.33
C SER A 749 -0.04 1.94 35.93
N GLY A 750 1.16 1.49 36.37
CA GLY A 750 2.44 2.09 35.98
C GLY A 750 2.75 1.93 34.50
N LEU A 751 2.51 0.74 33.95
CA LEU A 751 2.64 0.43 32.52
C LEU A 751 1.72 1.32 31.68
N GLN A 752 0.46 1.46 32.09
CA GLN A 752 -0.51 2.34 31.42
C GLN A 752 -0.07 3.81 31.43
N GLY A 753 0.51 4.27 32.54
CA GLY A 753 1.08 5.61 32.66
C GLY A 753 2.27 5.81 31.72
N ALA A 754 3.24 4.90 31.72
CA ALA A 754 4.39 4.93 30.81
C ALA A 754 3.97 4.88 29.34
N TRP A 755 2.97 4.06 29.01
CA TRP A 755 2.37 4.01 27.68
C TRP A 755 1.80 5.36 27.24
N GLN A 756 0.99 6.01 28.09
CA GLN A 756 0.37 7.31 27.78
C GLN A 756 1.43 8.40 27.61
N GLU A 757 2.45 8.40 28.45
CA GLU A 757 3.55 9.36 28.37
C GLU A 757 4.37 9.17 27.09
N HIS A 758 4.70 7.93 26.73
CA HIS A 758 5.39 7.62 25.47
C HIS A 758 4.53 8.00 24.24
N GLN A 759 3.22 7.73 24.28
CA GLN A 759 2.28 8.14 23.23
C GLN A 759 2.26 9.67 23.06
N ARG A 760 2.23 10.41 24.17
CA ARG A 760 2.27 11.88 24.18
C ARG A 760 3.58 12.40 23.58
N GLN A 761 4.71 11.80 23.94
CA GLN A 761 6.02 12.17 23.39
C GLN A 761 6.10 11.93 21.87
N LEU A 762 5.55 10.82 21.37
CA LEU A 762 5.47 10.54 19.93
C LEU A 762 4.57 11.53 19.18
N GLN A 763 3.41 11.88 19.75
CA GLN A 763 2.52 12.89 19.16
C GLN A 763 3.21 14.26 19.08
N GLN A 764 3.89 14.67 20.14
CA GLN A 764 4.66 15.93 20.13
C GLN A 764 5.80 15.92 19.11
N ALA A 765 6.49 14.80 18.95
CA ALA A 765 7.54 14.67 17.94
C ALA A 765 6.99 14.76 16.50
N LEU A 766 5.81 14.18 16.24
CA LEU A 766 5.13 14.29 14.95
C LEU A 766 4.68 15.72 14.65
N GLU A 767 4.07 16.40 15.63
CA GLU A 767 3.67 17.81 15.50
C GLU A 767 4.88 18.73 15.26
N LEU A 768 6.00 18.48 15.96
CA LEU A 768 7.25 19.18 15.73
C LEU A 768 7.80 18.92 14.33
N GLN A 769 7.72 17.69 13.82
CA GLN A 769 8.14 17.35 12.46
C GLN A 769 7.30 18.08 11.40
N ASP A 770 5.98 18.14 11.58
CA ASP A 770 5.09 18.89 10.68
C ASP A 770 5.38 20.39 10.73
N SER A 771 5.67 20.93 11.91
CA SER A 771 6.06 22.32 12.08
C SER A 771 7.41 22.64 11.42
N LEU A 772 8.41 21.75 11.54
CA LEU A 772 9.72 21.90 10.92
C LEU A 772 9.63 21.82 9.40
N ALA A 773 8.84 20.89 8.85
CA ALA A 773 8.58 20.80 7.41
C ALA A 773 7.92 22.10 6.90
N ASN A 774 6.95 22.64 7.63
CA ASN A 774 6.33 23.93 7.28
C ASN A 774 7.33 25.09 7.31
N VAL A 775 8.21 25.14 8.33
CA VAL A 775 9.26 26.15 8.44
C VAL A 775 10.29 26.03 7.32
N GLU A 776 10.74 24.83 6.95
CA GLU A 776 11.63 24.60 5.81
C GLU A 776 11.00 25.06 4.49
N THR A 777 9.69 24.81 4.33
CA THR A 777 8.93 25.26 3.15
C THR A 777 8.84 26.78 3.09
N LEU A 778 8.62 27.44 4.24
CA LEU A 778 8.62 28.90 4.35
C LEU A 778 10.02 29.49 4.12
N LEU A 779 11.07 28.86 4.63
CA LEU A 779 12.47 29.21 4.39
C LEU A 779 12.81 29.14 2.89
N TRP A 780 12.38 28.08 2.21
CA TRP A 780 12.57 27.96 0.77
C TRP A 780 11.82 29.06 -0.01
N LYS A 781 10.55 29.34 0.37
CA LYS A 781 9.76 30.44 -0.23
C LYS A 781 10.43 31.79 0.01
N HIS A 782 10.92 32.05 1.22
CA HIS A 782 11.63 33.28 1.57
C HIS A 782 12.93 33.42 0.76
N LYS A 783 13.76 32.37 0.70
CA LYS A 783 15.01 32.36 -0.08
C LYS A 783 14.76 32.59 -1.58
N ARG A 784 13.65 32.08 -2.11
CA ARG A 784 13.21 32.33 -3.49
C ARG A 784 12.75 33.78 -3.70
N LEU A 785 12.01 34.35 -2.75
CA LEU A 785 11.62 35.78 -2.78
C LEU A 785 12.85 36.68 -2.70
N GLU A 786 13.82 36.35 -1.83
CA GLU A 786 15.08 37.07 -1.68
C GLU A 786 15.90 37.05 -2.98
N GLN A 787 16.00 35.90 -3.65
CA GLN A 787 16.63 35.80 -4.98
C GLN A 787 15.88 36.63 -6.03
N GLY A 788 14.54 36.61 -6.01
CA GLY A 788 13.73 37.43 -6.92
C GLY A 788 13.94 38.93 -6.69
N LEU A 789 14.01 39.37 -5.43
CA LEU A 789 14.31 40.75 -5.05
C LEU A 789 15.72 41.17 -5.48
N LYS A 790 16.73 40.31 -5.30
CA LYS A 790 18.11 40.58 -5.79
C LYS A 790 18.15 40.81 -7.30
N VAL A 791 17.46 39.99 -8.08
CA VAL A 791 17.36 40.16 -9.55
C VAL A 791 16.63 41.44 -9.94
N GLN A 792 15.59 41.83 -9.21
CA GLN A 792 14.90 43.11 -9.44
C GLN A 792 15.78 44.30 -9.07
N MET A 793 16.51 44.23 -7.97
CA MET A 793 17.47 45.25 -7.52
C MET A 793 18.56 45.46 -8.58
N GLU A 794 19.15 44.38 -9.11
CA GLU A 794 20.14 44.45 -10.20
C GLU A 794 19.57 45.15 -11.45
N LYS A 795 18.33 44.85 -11.85
CA LYS A 795 17.67 45.53 -12.97
C LYS A 795 17.46 47.02 -12.69
N ILE A 796 17.04 47.40 -11.48
CA ILE A 796 16.87 48.80 -11.09
C ILE A 796 18.22 49.53 -11.08
N SER A 797 19.28 48.89 -10.58
CA SER A 797 20.64 49.44 -10.62
C SER A 797 21.18 49.63 -12.05
N THR A 798 20.80 48.78 -13.02
CA THR A 798 21.17 49.02 -14.44
C THR A 798 20.48 50.23 -15.07
N LEU A 799 19.37 50.71 -14.48
CA LEU A 799 18.65 51.90 -14.92
C LEU A 799 19.19 53.22 -14.31
N GLU A 800 20.04 53.12 -13.29
CA GLU A 800 20.69 54.27 -12.62
C GLU A 800 21.58 55.11 -13.57
N PRO A 801 22.52 54.51 -14.34
CA PRO A 801 23.37 55.29 -15.25
C PRO A 801 22.57 55.91 -16.41
N THR A 802 21.49 55.27 -16.86
CA THR A 802 20.62 55.81 -17.91
C THR A 802 19.76 56.97 -17.41
N ALA A 803 19.25 56.89 -16.18
CA ALA A 803 18.52 58.00 -15.55
C ALA A 803 19.43 59.21 -15.29
N HIS A 804 20.67 59.00 -14.84
CA HIS A 804 21.66 60.07 -14.66
C HIS A 804 22.16 60.66 -15.99
N SER A 805 22.32 59.84 -17.03
CA SER A 805 22.66 60.29 -18.39
C SER A 805 21.58 61.23 -18.97
N LEU A 806 20.30 60.90 -18.78
CA LEU A 806 19.19 61.75 -19.24
C LEU A 806 19.14 63.10 -18.50
N GLN A 807 19.54 63.14 -17.22
CA GLN A 807 19.60 64.37 -16.42
C GLN A 807 20.75 65.30 -16.84
N GLN A 808 21.92 64.74 -17.19
CA GLN A 808 23.05 65.53 -17.71
C GLN A 808 22.80 66.07 -19.12
N GLY A 809 21.90 65.45 -19.90
CA GLY A 809 21.54 65.86 -21.26
C GLY A 809 20.51 67.00 -21.38
N GLY A 810 19.97 67.53 -20.27
CA GLY A 810 19.05 68.68 -20.30
C GLY A 810 17.66 68.43 -20.87
N GLN A 811 17.20 67.17 -20.91
CA GLN A 811 15.86 66.79 -21.39
C GLN A 811 14.77 67.12 -20.35
N PRO A 812 13.62 67.71 -20.73
CA PRO A 812 12.57 68.12 -19.80
C PRO A 812 11.90 66.95 -19.04
N GLU A 813 12.01 65.72 -19.55
CA GLU A 813 11.44 64.51 -18.95
C GLU A 813 12.38 63.81 -17.94
N ALA A 814 13.65 64.23 -17.86
CA ALA A 814 14.68 63.56 -17.06
C ALA A 814 14.38 63.58 -15.56
N GLN A 815 13.77 64.65 -15.07
CA GLN A 815 13.42 64.80 -13.65
C GLN A 815 12.30 63.81 -13.26
N SER A 816 11.34 63.58 -14.16
CA SER A 816 10.26 62.59 -14.01
C SER A 816 10.82 61.16 -13.98
N ALA A 817 11.75 60.85 -14.88
CA ALA A 817 12.42 59.54 -14.93
C ALA A 817 13.23 59.24 -13.66
N LEU A 818 13.97 60.22 -13.14
CA LEU A 818 14.75 60.09 -11.90
C LEU A 818 13.84 59.88 -10.67
N THR A 819 12.74 60.63 -10.55
CA THR A 819 11.75 60.40 -9.48
C THR A 819 11.08 59.04 -9.57
N LYS A 820 10.80 58.54 -10.79
CA LYS A 820 10.23 57.20 -10.99
C LYS A 820 11.24 56.12 -10.60
N TRP A 821 12.51 56.29 -10.95
CA TRP A 821 13.58 55.37 -10.53
C TRP A 821 13.78 55.37 -9.01
N GLN A 822 13.85 56.54 -8.37
CA GLN A 822 13.92 56.65 -6.90
C GLN A 822 12.70 56.03 -6.21
N ALA A 823 11.49 56.21 -6.76
CA ALA A 823 10.29 55.59 -6.25
C ALA A 823 10.27 54.06 -6.44
N MET A 824 10.88 53.54 -7.52
CA MET A 824 11.04 52.10 -7.72
C MET A 824 12.05 51.50 -6.73
N LEU A 825 13.14 52.22 -6.45
CA LEU A 825 14.16 51.81 -5.48
C LEU A 825 13.62 51.80 -4.04
N LEU A 826 12.83 52.82 -3.68
CA LEU A 826 12.12 52.91 -2.40
C LEU A 826 11.01 51.85 -2.21
N ARG A 827 10.52 51.23 -3.29
CA ARG A 827 9.56 50.11 -3.22
C ARG A 827 10.24 48.74 -3.08
N CYS A 828 11.54 48.66 -3.34
CA CYS A 828 12.32 47.41 -3.27
C CYS A 828 13.13 47.27 -1.97
N LEU A 829 13.46 48.39 -1.32
CA LEU A 829 13.94 48.46 0.07
C LEU A 829 12.75 48.32 1.04
#